data_AF-A0A9D8ISX8-F1
#
_entry.id   AF-A0A9D8ISX8-F1
#
_cell.length_a   1.000
_cell.length_b   1.000
_cell.length_c   1.000
_cell.angle_alpha   90.00
_cell.angle_beta   90.00
_cell.angle_gamma   90.00
#
_symmetry.space_group_name_H-M   'P 1'
#
loop_
_entity.id
_entity.type
_entity.pdbx_description
1 polymer ?
#
loop_
_entity_poly.entity_id
_entity_poly.type
_entity_poly.pdbx_seq_one_letter_code
_entity_poly.pdbx_strand_id
1 'polypeptide(L)'
;MRDRIIQLIAAIVLVACALGAGRLLPRMLADAGALGLRYTSDPIEGAPPIIALANAIGAIRPLVADYLWIKLSNMKQKGQFYEASSLASWITKLQPRFPEVWGFHGHNLAYNISVLTNSPEERWSLVNRGIDLVRNQGLRYNPNDLGLNKELAFWFAHKVEGVSDDAHLHYKREFAREWHLLLGRPPAATEAREAWIQKIADAPDTFEQLVAKDPAVQTVVDRLTESLSPFERHFTFKLDKTFLLMYGRWQAIQESPYARLLNVDAAQRARDPVYLALSDIFKDSALREPLQDLIAFLRKKVLREDYNMDAAIMARYTKEVGPFDWRHPQSHAFYWAKLGSEVGAERYQDVDDIYKSLNNDRLFLQAIQGLARTGLMTFDPLFNDNPTRLNDPRWINAARRYFRELYQHYYRRAQGGGPDTFAEFYENFLSASVRELWRAGEEETARQFMQELDELFGMGGVRPNTKYQRPIEVFVKEITEGEYEYVPDTAATDIYMALRNGFLQAYLRENPKRLEAARNFAAGIIEFFKTTHYFNFVNKFGEGRMKDLIADLDMTEERVFIALMKDTSLPLIDRLMMYNRAPEPVRRLAYDDAKEQLRGEVATSPIGADIIARTQLQGRPEEDAEKQLDQAFAAFFPEPPQMEEWRRFKAERSKRIEEERAGGRAEFKQR
;
A
#
# COMPACT_ATOMS: atom_id res chain seq x y z
N MET A 1 6.23 71.27 -25.89
CA MET A 1 4.95 71.49 -25.18
C MET A 1 3.87 70.49 -25.58
N ARG A 2 3.67 70.21 -26.88
CA ARG A 2 2.66 69.25 -27.38
C ARG A 2 2.78 67.84 -26.77
N ASP A 3 3.99 67.29 -26.66
CA ASP A 3 4.21 65.94 -26.10
C ASP A 3 3.90 65.85 -24.61
N ARG A 4 4.22 66.91 -23.84
CA ARG A 4 3.90 66.99 -22.41
C ARG A 4 2.38 67.06 -22.18
N ILE A 5 1.65 67.76 -23.04
CA ILE A 5 0.19 67.84 -23.00
C ILE A 5 -0.42 66.48 -23.37
N ILE A 6 0.09 65.81 -24.40
CA ILE A 6 -0.36 64.46 -24.78
C ILE A 6 -0.11 63.46 -23.64
N GLN A 7 1.06 63.49 -23.01
CA GLN A 7 1.38 62.67 -21.84
C GLN A 7 0.44 62.96 -20.67
N LEU A 8 0.13 64.22 -20.40
CA LEU A 8 -0.79 64.62 -19.32
C LEU A 8 -2.22 64.12 -19.59
N ILE A 9 -2.71 64.30 -20.82
CA ILE A 9 -4.04 63.81 -21.23
C ILE A 9 -4.09 62.29 -21.15
N ALA A 10 -3.07 61.59 -21.66
CA ALA A 10 -2.99 60.14 -21.57
C ALA A 10 -2.97 59.64 -20.12
N ALA A 11 -2.25 60.32 -19.22
CA ALA A 11 -2.24 60.01 -17.80
C ALA A 11 -3.61 60.24 -17.14
N ILE A 12 -4.31 61.33 -17.48
CA ILE A 12 -5.66 61.61 -16.99
C ILE A 12 -6.64 60.54 -17.49
N VAL A 13 -6.58 60.17 -18.76
CA VAL A 13 -7.42 59.10 -19.34
C VAL A 13 -7.12 57.75 -18.68
N LEU A 14 -5.86 57.41 -18.45
CA LEU A 14 -5.47 56.20 -17.72
C LEU A 14 -6.09 56.18 -16.31
N VAL A 15 -5.96 57.27 -15.56
CA VAL A 15 -6.52 57.39 -14.20
C VAL A 15 -8.04 57.30 -14.22
N ALA A 16 -8.71 57.97 -15.18
CA ALA A 16 -10.16 57.89 -15.33
C ALA A 16 -10.63 56.47 -15.66
N CYS A 17 -9.94 55.78 -16.58
CA CYS A 17 -10.21 54.38 -16.92
C CYS A 17 -9.96 53.45 -15.72
N ALA A 18 -8.88 53.66 -14.95
CA ALA A 18 -8.57 52.87 -13.76
C ALA A 18 -9.62 53.05 -12.65
N LEU A 19 -10.07 54.29 -12.41
CA LEU A 19 -11.14 54.59 -11.46
C LEU A 19 -12.49 54.02 -11.92
N GLY A 20 -12.80 54.12 -13.21
CA GLY A 20 -13.99 53.51 -13.82
C GLY A 20 -13.99 51.98 -13.68
N ALA A 21 -12.88 51.34 -14.03
CA ALA A 21 -12.68 49.91 -13.85
C ALA A 21 -12.77 49.50 -12.38
N GLY A 22 -12.11 50.23 -11.47
CA GLY A 22 -12.14 49.97 -10.03
C GLY A 22 -13.54 50.06 -9.41
N ARG A 23 -14.42 50.92 -9.97
CA ARG A 23 -15.81 51.04 -9.52
C ARG A 23 -16.71 49.93 -10.08
N LEU A 24 -16.46 49.49 -11.32
CA LEU A 24 -17.25 48.44 -11.98
C LEU A 24 -16.85 47.03 -11.54
N LEU A 25 -15.56 46.81 -11.28
CA LEU A 25 -14.99 45.50 -11.00
C LEU A 25 -15.70 44.79 -9.84
N PRO A 26 -15.90 45.38 -8.63
CA PRO A 26 -16.53 44.68 -7.51
C PRO A 26 -17.93 44.16 -7.82
N ARG A 27 -18.74 44.91 -8.57
CA ARG A 27 -20.08 44.49 -9.00
C ARG A 27 -19.98 43.33 -9.99
N MET A 28 -19.13 43.45 -11.01
CA MET A 28 -18.89 42.35 -11.96
C MET A 28 -18.36 41.09 -11.25
N LEU A 29 -17.54 41.23 -10.19
CA LEU A 29 -17.06 40.10 -9.40
C LEU A 29 -18.18 39.47 -8.58
N ALA A 30 -19.02 40.28 -7.95
CA ALA A 30 -20.17 39.81 -7.18
C ALA A 30 -21.18 39.07 -8.07
N ASP A 31 -21.51 39.64 -9.24
CA ASP A 31 -22.43 39.03 -10.21
C ASP A 31 -21.85 37.73 -10.78
N ALA A 32 -20.56 37.73 -11.16
CA ALA A 32 -19.90 36.52 -11.64
C ALA A 32 -19.76 35.44 -10.55
N GLY A 33 -19.65 35.83 -9.28
CA GLY A 33 -19.70 34.90 -8.14
C GLY A 33 -21.08 34.30 -7.93
N ALA A 34 -22.13 35.13 -7.91
CA ALA A 34 -23.52 34.70 -7.74
C ALA A 34 -24.00 33.80 -8.90
N LEU A 35 -23.54 34.06 -10.13
CA LEU A 35 -23.86 33.27 -11.32
C LEU A 35 -22.98 32.02 -11.47
N GLY A 36 -22.03 31.77 -10.56
CA GLY A 36 -21.09 30.66 -10.69
C GLY A 36 -20.14 30.76 -11.89
N LEU A 37 -20.03 31.94 -12.50
CA LEU A 37 -19.15 32.23 -13.64
C LEU A 37 -17.68 32.40 -13.21
N ARG A 38 -17.43 32.43 -11.89
CA ARG A 38 -16.10 32.42 -11.29
C ARG A 38 -15.93 31.21 -10.38
N TYR A 39 -14.89 30.44 -10.64
CA TYR A 39 -14.48 29.30 -9.80
C TYR A 39 -13.57 29.70 -8.62
N THR A 40 -13.11 30.95 -8.58
CA THR A 40 -12.18 31.46 -7.55
C THR A 40 -12.75 32.75 -6.97
N SER A 41 -13.86 32.64 -6.23
CA SER A 41 -14.51 33.75 -5.52
C SER A 41 -13.94 34.00 -4.13
N ASP A 42 -13.23 33.02 -3.57
CA ASP A 42 -12.80 33.12 -2.17
C ASP A 42 -11.54 33.97 -2.05
N PRO A 43 -11.54 34.98 -1.16
CA PRO A 43 -10.32 35.66 -0.76
C PRO A 43 -9.30 34.60 -0.34
N ILE A 44 -8.10 34.63 -0.91
CA ILE A 44 -7.08 33.73 -0.39
C ILE A 44 -6.67 34.26 0.98
N GLU A 45 -7.13 33.58 2.02
CA GLU A 45 -6.86 33.95 3.41
C GLU A 45 -5.35 34.00 3.67
N GLY A 46 -4.89 35.08 4.30
CA GLY A 46 -3.47 35.32 4.58
C GLY A 46 -2.59 35.70 3.37
N ALA A 47 -3.18 36.01 2.21
CA ALA A 47 -2.41 36.35 1.02
C ALA A 47 -1.63 37.66 1.13
N PRO A 48 -0.37 37.69 0.67
CA PRO A 48 0.32 38.94 0.36
C PRO A 48 -0.55 39.83 -0.54
N PRO A 49 -0.56 41.15 -0.35
CA PRO A 49 -1.45 42.07 -1.08
C PRO A 49 -1.39 41.92 -2.61
N ILE A 50 -0.21 41.60 -3.16
CA ILE A 50 -0.03 41.38 -4.60
C ILE A 50 -0.78 40.16 -5.12
N ILE A 51 -0.94 39.10 -4.32
CA ILE A 51 -1.67 37.88 -4.68
C ILE A 51 -3.17 38.12 -4.57
N ALA A 52 -3.61 38.83 -3.53
CA ALA A 52 -5.00 39.26 -3.40
C ALA A 52 -5.42 40.17 -4.58
N LEU A 53 -4.55 41.11 -4.97
CA LEU A 53 -4.74 41.99 -6.11
C LEU A 53 -4.77 41.21 -7.44
N ALA A 54 -3.88 40.23 -7.62
CA ALA A 54 -3.84 39.40 -8.82
C ALA A 54 -5.09 38.53 -9.00
N ASN A 55 -5.65 38.02 -7.90
CA ASN A 55 -6.93 37.31 -7.94
C ASN A 55 -8.12 38.25 -8.22
N ALA A 56 -8.07 39.48 -7.70
CA ALA A 56 -9.10 40.48 -7.97
C ALA A 56 -9.06 40.96 -9.45
N ILE A 57 -7.86 41.22 -9.97
CA ILE A 57 -7.59 41.71 -11.32
C ILE A 57 -7.04 40.55 -12.17
N GLY A 58 -7.94 39.72 -12.69
CA GLY A 58 -7.58 38.44 -13.34
C GLY A 58 -6.52 38.51 -14.45
N ALA A 59 -6.31 39.66 -15.10
CA ALA A 59 -5.26 39.85 -16.11
C ALA A 59 -3.82 39.88 -15.53
N ILE A 60 -3.66 40.20 -14.24
CA ILE A 60 -2.35 40.24 -13.56
C ILE A 60 -1.95 38.86 -13.03
N ARG A 61 -2.94 37.95 -12.89
CA ARG A 61 -2.78 36.59 -12.36
C ARG A 61 -1.66 35.78 -13.02
N PRO A 62 -1.51 35.74 -14.37
CA PRO A 62 -0.42 34.98 -15.00
C PRO A 62 0.96 35.55 -14.68
N LEU A 63 1.12 36.88 -14.68
CA LEU A 63 2.41 37.53 -14.40
C LEU A 63 2.89 37.27 -12.97
N VAL A 64 1.97 37.28 -12.00
CA VAL A 64 2.30 36.96 -10.61
C VAL A 64 2.63 35.48 -10.47
N ALA A 65 1.92 34.59 -11.16
CA ALA A 65 2.25 33.17 -11.19
C ALA A 65 3.67 32.93 -11.76
N ASP A 66 4.02 33.55 -12.90
CA ASP A 66 5.35 33.44 -13.51
C ASP A 66 6.46 33.93 -12.58
N TYR A 67 6.25 35.06 -11.91
CA TYR A 67 7.19 35.56 -10.89
C TYR A 67 7.39 34.57 -9.74
N LEU A 68 6.30 33.98 -9.24
CA LEU A 68 6.37 32.96 -8.18
C LEU A 68 7.08 31.70 -8.65
N TRP A 69 6.88 31.27 -9.90
CA TRP A 69 7.60 30.15 -10.52
C TRP A 69 9.10 30.41 -10.64
N ILE A 70 9.51 31.60 -11.10
CA ILE A 70 10.92 32.00 -11.16
C ILE A 70 11.53 31.98 -9.76
N LYS A 71 10.84 32.55 -8.78
CA LYS A 71 11.30 32.56 -7.39
C LYS A 71 11.42 31.14 -6.83
N LEU A 72 10.44 30.28 -7.07
CA LEU A 72 10.44 28.88 -6.66
C LEU A 72 11.64 28.12 -7.27
N SER A 73 11.90 28.32 -8.56
CA SER A 73 13.03 27.70 -9.26
C SER A 73 14.37 28.11 -8.63
N ASN A 74 14.55 29.39 -8.33
CA ASN A 74 15.75 29.90 -7.65
C ASN A 74 15.91 29.32 -6.23
N MET A 75 14.82 29.14 -5.49
CA MET A 75 14.85 28.53 -4.15
C MET A 75 15.21 27.04 -4.20
N LYS A 76 14.68 26.33 -5.20
CA LYS A 76 15.02 24.92 -5.45
C LYS A 76 16.51 24.74 -5.74
N GLN A 77 17.10 25.59 -6.58
CA GLN A 77 18.54 25.58 -6.85
C GLN A 77 19.40 25.83 -5.60
N LYS A 78 18.88 26.58 -4.63
CA LYS A 78 19.56 26.88 -3.35
C LYS A 78 19.27 25.86 -2.24
N GLY A 79 18.48 24.82 -2.49
CA GLY A 79 18.07 23.85 -1.48
C GLY A 79 17.09 24.39 -0.42
N GLN A 80 16.44 25.52 -0.67
CA GLN A 80 15.53 26.19 0.28
C GLN A 80 14.10 25.63 0.19
N PHE A 81 13.92 24.33 0.48
CA PHE A 81 12.66 23.62 0.25
C PHE A 81 11.51 24.05 1.18
N TYR A 82 11.81 24.48 2.40
CA TYR A 82 10.80 24.95 3.36
C TYR A 82 10.08 26.21 2.86
N GLU A 83 10.83 27.22 2.46
CA GLU A 83 10.27 28.48 1.94
C GLU A 83 9.58 28.29 0.57
N ALA A 84 10.08 27.34 -0.23
CA ALA A 84 9.47 26.92 -1.49
C ALA A 84 8.03 26.38 -1.31
N SER A 85 7.73 25.75 -0.17
CA SER A 85 6.39 25.20 0.11
C SER A 85 5.30 26.28 0.24
N SER A 86 5.63 27.45 0.80
CA SER A 86 4.72 28.59 0.87
C SER A 86 4.41 29.14 -0.51
N LEU A 87 5.42 29.23 -1.40
CA LEU A 87 5.23 29.67 -2.79
C LEU A 87 4.36 28.68 -3.57
N ALA A 88 4.56 27.38 -3.38
CA ALA A 88 3.75 26.33 -4.00
C ALA A 88 2.25 26.51 -3.70
N SER A 89 1.90 26.80 -2.44
CA SER A 89 0.50 27.05 -2.04
C SER A 89 -0.09 28.29 -2.72
N TRP A 90 0.70 29.33 -2.94
CA TRP A 90 0.24 30.51 -3.69
C TRP A 90 0.03 30.21 -5.16
N ILE A 91 0.94 29.45 -5.78
CA ILE A 91 0.87 29.07 -7.19
C ILE A 91 -0.36 28.20 -7.45
N THR A 92 -0.63 27.17 -6.63
CA THR A 92 -1.81 26.30 -6.80
C THR A 92 -3.12 27.08 -6.70
N LYS A 93 -3.21 28.04 -5.78
CA LYS A 93 -4.38 28.93 -5.64
C LYS A 93 -4.50 29.94 -6.79
N LEU A 94 -3.38 30.35 -7.38
CA LEU A 94 -3.34 31.20 -8.58
C LEU A 94 -3.57 30.40 -9.88
N GLN A 95 -3.40 29.08 -9.91
CA GLN A 95 -3.60 28.26 -11.12
C GLN A 95 -4.42 26.98 -10.83
N PRO A 96 -5.62 27.08 -10.23
CA PRO A 96 -6.32 25.90 -9.70
C PRO A 96 -6.83 24.95 -10.79
N ARG A 97 -7.08 25.46 -12.00
CA ARG A 97 -7.54 24.68 -13.17
C ARG A 97 -6.41 24.17 -14.05
N PHE A 98 -5.16 24.28 -13.61
CA PHE A 98 -4.01 23.73 -14.31
C PHE A 98 -3.51 22.50 -13.55
N PRO A 99 -3.96 21.27 -13.92
CA PRO A 99 -3.68 20.04 -13.18
C PRO A 99 -2.19 19.84 -12.87
N GLU A 100 -1.33 20.14 -13.84
CA GLU A 100 0.12 19.97 -13.78
C GLU A 100 0.77 20.72 -12.61
N VAL A 101 0.19 21.85 -12.18
CA VAL A 101 0.66 22.59 -11.00
C VAL A 101 0.48 21.77 -9.73
N TRP A 102 -0.68 21.13 -9.57
CA TRP A 102 -0.98 20.27 -8.43
C TRP A 102 -0.07 19.04 -8.44
N GLY A 103 0.03 18.38 -9.59
CA GLY A 103 0.86 17.20 -9.77
C GLY A 103 2.34 17.47 -9.49
N PHE A 104 2.88 18.56 -10.06
CA PHE A 104 4.25 18.99 -9.82
C PHE A 104 4.53 19.26 -8.34
N HIS A 105 3.66 19.98 -7.65
CA HIS A 105 3.87 20.29 -6.23
C HIS A 105 3.66 19.07 -5.32
N GLY A 106 2.69 18.22 -5.62
CA GLY A 106 2.49 16.94 -4.92
C GLY A 106 3.70 16.03 -5.08
N HIS A 107 4.23 15.91 -6.29
CA HIS A 107 5.45 15.14 -6.58
C HIS A 107 6.67 15.71 -5.85
N ASN A 108 6.83 17.04 -5.81
CA ASN A 108 7.94 17.64 -5.07
C ASN A 108 7.87 17.31 -3.58
N LEU A 109 6.70 17.36 -2.95
CA LEU A 109 6.53 16.96 -1.55
C LEU A 109 6.82 15.47 -1.36
N ALA A 110 6.20 14.62 -2.18
CA ALA A 110 6.25 13.17 -1.99
C ALA A 110 7.58 12.53 -2.41
N TYR A 111 8.31 13.09 -3.38
CA TYR A 111 9.55 12.50 -3.91
C TYR A 111 10.79 13.34 -3.63
N ASN A 112 10.74 14.64 -3.89
CA ASN A 112 11.97 15.45 -3.88
C ASN A 112 12.33 15.97 -2.48
N ILE A 113 11.34 16.38 -1.69
CA ILE A 113 11.56 16.95 -0.36
C ILE A 113 11.56 15.85 0.70
N SER A 114 10.69 14.84 0.57
CA SER A 114 10.63 13.73 1.52
C SER A 114 11.98 13.01 1.66
N VAL A 115 12.69 12.72 0.58
CA VAL A 115 13.98 12.00 0.63
C VAL A 115 15.12 12.81 1.27
N LEU A 116 14.92 14.10 1.51
CA LEU A 116 15.89 14.97 2.18
C LEU A 116 15.72 14.97 3.71
N THR A 117 14.67 14.33 4.24
CA THR A 117 14.43 14.25 5.69
C THR A 117 15.17 13.09 6.32
N ASN A 118 15.45 13.24 7.62
CA ASN A 118 16.25 12.27 8.39
C ASN A 118 15.39 11.20 9.09
N SER A 119 14.09 11.44 9.33
CA SER A 119 13.21 10.48 10.01
C SER A 119 12.11 9.94 9.07
N PRO A 120 11.76 8.65 9.18
CA PRO A 120 10.64 8.06 8.46
C PRO A 120 9.30 8.77 8.71
N GLU A 121 9.09 9.30 9.91
CA GLU A 121 7.86 9.99 10.32
C GLU A 121 7.68 11.32 9.59
N GLU A 122 8.74 12.15 9.55
CA GLU A 122 8.72 13.41 8.80
C GLU A 122 8.57 13.13 7.30
N ARG A 123 9.25 12.08 6.83
CA ARG A 123 9.18 11.65 5.44
C ARG A 123 7.76 11.24 5.04
N TRP A 124 7.11 10.41 5.86
CA TRP A 124 5.72 9.98 5.64
C TRP A 124 4.75 11.17 5.67
N SER A 125 4.93 12.11 6.60
CA SER A 125 4.12 13.33 6.66
C SER A 125 4.18 14.11 5.34
N LEU A 126 5.36 14.26 4.74
CA LEU A 126 5.51 14.93 3.44
C LEU A 126 4.90 14.14 2.28
N VAL A 127 5.06 12.81 2.27
CA VAL A 127 4.43 11.92 1.28
C VAL A 127 2.91 12.05 1.34
N ASN A 128 2.33 11.95 2.53
CA ASN A 128 0.88 12.05 2.72
C ASN A 128 0.36 13.44 2.35
N ARG A 129 1.09 14.51 2.72
CA ARG A 129 0.74 15.89 2.29
C ARG A 129 0.79 16.07 0.78
N GLY A 130 1.73 15.43 0.08
CA GLY A 130 1.80 15.45 -1.38
C GLY A 130 0.60 14.75 -2.02
N ILE A 131 0.23 13.58 -1.50
CA ILE A 131 -0.97 12.84 -1.91
C ILE A 131 -2.23 13.68 -1.65
N ASP A 132 -2.38 14.23 -0.44
CA ASP A 132 -3.54 15.04 -0.06
C ASP A 132 -3.67 16.32 -0.91
N LEU A 133 -2.54 16.95 -1.26
CA LEU A 133 -2.55 18.13 -2.13
C LEU A 133 -3.20 17.81 -3.48
N VAL A 134 -2.85 16.68 -4.10
CA VAL A 134 -3.43 16.29 -5.38
C VAL A 134 -4.84 15.73 -5.20
N ARG A 135 -5.03 14.82 -4.25
CA ARG A 135 -6.28 14.10 -4.02
C ARG A 135 -7.40 15.00 -3.52
N ASN A 136 -7.13 15.80 -2.48
CA ASN A 136 -8.17 16.55 -1.76
C ASN A 136 -8.32 17.98 -2.25
N GLN A 137 -7.36 18.51 -3.02
CA GLN A 137 -7.43 19.87 -3.58
C GLN A 137 -7.38 19.84 -5.10
N GLY A 138 -6.33 19.27 -5.68
CA GLY A 138 -6.13 19.23 -7.14
C GLY A 138 -7.32 18.63 -7.90
N LEU A 139 -7.75 17.43 -7.52
CA LEU A 139 -8.90 16.77 -8.15
C LEU A 139 -10.24 17.46 -7.88
N ARG A 140 -10.41 18.20 -6.78
CA ARG A 140 -11.65 18.98 -6.57
C ARG A 140 -11.78 20.12 -7.57
N TYR A 141 -10.66 20.75 -7.91
CA TYR A 141 -10.63 21.75 -8.98
C TYR A 141 -10.59 21.12 -10.37
N ASN A 142 -10.16 19.86 -10.50
CA ASN A 142 -9.97 19.16 -11.78
C ASN A 142 -10.58 17.75 -11.73
N PRO A 143 -11.91 17.59 -11.57
CA PRO A 143 -12.54 16.30 -11.24
C PRO A 143 -12.39 15.23 -12.32
N ASN A 144 -12.23 15.64 -13.58
CA ASN A 144 -12.17 14.73 -14.73
C ASN A 144 -10.74 14.68 -15.32
N ASP A 145 -9.72 14.98 -14.53
CA ASP A 145 -8.35 14.97 -15.03
C ASP A 145 -7.72 13.57 -14.95
N LEU A 146 -7.40 13.00 -16.12
CA LEU A 146 -6.73 11.70 -16.22
C LEU A 146 -5.31 11.73 -15.62
N GLY A 147 -4.59 12.83 -15.77
CA GLY A 147 -3.20 12.96 -15.34
C GLY A 147 -3.04 12.87 -13.83
N LEU A 148 -3.83 13.62 -13.07
CA LEU A 148 -3.81 13.60 -11.60
C LEU A 148 -4.25 12.25 -11.03
N ASN A 149 -5.26 11.62 -11.63
CA ASN A 149 -5.69 10.27 -11.27
C ASN A 149 -4.54 9.26 -11.48
N LYS A 150 -3.87 9.33 -12.64
CA LYS A 150 -2.70 8.51 -12.96
C LYS A 150 -1.54 8.75 -11.99
N GLU A 151 -1.26 9.99 -11.63
CA GLU A 151 -0.20 10.33 -10.67
C GLU A 151 -0.49 9.76 -9.28
N LEU A 152 -1.70 9.92 -8.76
CA LEU A 152 -2.11 9.29 -7.50
C LEU A 152 -1.95 7.78 -7.57
N ALA A 153 -2.41 7.16 -8.66
CA ALA A 153 -2.28 5.73 -8.84
C ALA A 153 -0.82 5.26 -8.81
N PHE A 154 0.05 5.97 -9.53
CA PHE A 154 1.48 5.69 -9.54
C PHE A 154 2.12 5.91 -8.15
N TRP A 155 1.77 6.97 -7.42
CA TRP A 155 2.35 7.23 -6.10
C TRP A 155 1.94 6.17 -5.07
N PHE A 156 0.69 5.72 -5.07
CA PHE A 156 0.28 4.61 -4.21
C PHE A 156 1.02 3.32 -4.56
N ALA A 157 1.13 2.97 -5.84
CA ALA A 157 1.79 1.75 -6.29
C ALA A 157 3.32 1.78 -6.08
N HIS A 158 3.97 2.91 -6.34
CA HIS A 158 5.43 3.02 -6.39
C HIS A 158 6.03 3.65 -5.13
N LYS A 159 5.47 4.76 -4.62
CA LYS A 159 6.02 5.44 -3.44
C LYS A 159 5.60 4.78 -2.14
N VAL A 160 4.31 4.44 -2.00
CA VAL A 160 3.76 3.87 -0.76
C VAL A 160 3.93 2.35 -0.73
N GLU A 161 3.51 1.64 -1.78
CA GLU A 161 3.66 0.18 -1.86
C GLU A 161 5.05 -0.28 -2.34
N GLY A 162 5.76 0.51 -3.14
CA GLY A 162 7.06 0.10 -3.68
C GLY A 162 8.13 -0.13 -2.60
N VAL A 163 9.31 -0.55 -3.05
CA VAL A 163 10.46 -0.85 -2.18
C VAL A 163 11.66 0.06 -2.45
N SER A 164 11.50 1.05 -3.33
CA SER A 164 12.60 1.93 -3.77
C SER A 164 13.01 2.97 -2.72
N ASP A 165 12.16 3.26 -1.74
CA ASP A 165 12.47 4.17 -0.62
C ASP A 165 12.81 3.35 0.63
N ASP A 166 13.89 3.68 1.32
CA ASP A 166 14.35 3.00 2.54
C ASP A 166 13.30 3.07 3.69
N ALA A 167 12.43 4.08 3.71
CA ALA A 167 11.35 4.20 4.68
C ALA A 167 10.05 3.49 4.26
N HIS A 168 10.04 2.70 3.17
CA HIS A 168 8.81 2.12 2.63
C HIS A 168 7.99 1.28 3.63
N LEU A 169 8.65 0.58 4.56
CA LEU A 169 7.95 -0.23 5.58
C LEU A 169 7.16 0.67 6.54
N HIS A 170 7.73 1.81 6.91
CA HIS A 170 7.04 2.82 7.71
C HIS A 170 5.79 3.32 6.97
N TYR A 171 5.88 3.62 5.67
CA TYR A 171 4.71 4.08 4.90
C TYR A 171 3.59 3.05 4.87
N LYS A 172 3.92 1.79 4.59
CA LYS A 172 2.95 0.68 4.56
C LYS A 172 2.26 0.52 5.91
N ARG A 173 3.02 0.62 7.00
CA ARG A 173 2.49 0.53 8.36
C ARG A 173 1.56 1.69 8.70
N GLU A 174 2.00 2.94 8.50
CA GLU A 174 1.18 4.11 8.81
C GLU A 174 -0.08 4.16 7.95
N PHE A 175 0.04 3.84 6.66
CA PHE A 175 -1.09 3.76 5.75
C PHE A 175 -2.08 2.68 6.17
N ALA A 176 -1.60 1.46 6.46
CA ALA A 176 -2.46 0.39 6.92
C ALA A 176 -3.12 0.71 8.27
N ARG A 177 -2.42 1.42 9.17
CA ARG A 177 -2.96 1.90 10.45
C ARG A 177 -4.09 2.89 10.24
N GLU A 178 -3.86 3.95 9.49
CA GLU A 178 -4.88 4.96 9.21
C GLU A 178 -6.14 4.30 8.63
N TRP A 179 -5.99 3.48 7.58
CA TRP A 179 -7.12 2.81 6.94
C TRP A 179 -7.80 1.74 7.80
N HIS A 180 -7.06 1.08 8.69
CA HIS A 180 -7.65 0.17 9.68
C HIS A 180 -8.51 0.96 10.68
N LEU A 181 -8.03 2.09 11.17
CA LEU A 181 -8.79 2.92 12.10
C LEU A 181 -10.01 3.58 11.43
N LEU A 182 -9.94 3.92 10.16
CA LEU A 182 -11.08 4.47 9.41
C LEU A 182 -12.17 3.43 9.17
N LEU A 183 -11.82 2.31 8.55
CA LEU A 183 -12.81 1.36 8.04
C LEU A 183 -13.02 0.14 8.96
N GLY A 184 -12.07 -0.14 9.84
CA GLY A 184 -12.01 -1.37 10.63
C GLY A 184 -11.32 -2.51 9.88
N ARG A 185 -11.27 -3.69 10.51
CA ARG A 185 -10.76 -4.91 9.88
C ARG A 185 -11.74 -5.39 8.80
N PRO A 186 -11.33 -5.53 7.53
CA PRO A 186 -12.21 -6.04 6.49
C PRO A 186 -12.59 -7.50 6.78
N PRO A 187 -13.86 -7.90 6.58
CA PRO A 187 -14.29 -9.29 6.72
C PRO A 187 -13.47 -10.23 5.83
N ALA A 188 -13.23 -11.47 6.26
CA ALA A 188 -12.39 -12.42 5.52
C ALA A 188 -13.07 -12.97 4.26
N ALA A 189 -14.35 -13.30 4.35
CA ALA A 189 -15.16 -13.80 3.23
C ALA A 189 -15.48 -12.67 2.24
N THR A 190 -15.49 -13.01 0.95
CA THR A 190 -15.72 -12.05 -0.15
C THR A 190 -17.09 -11.38 -0.02
N GLU A 191 -18.15 -12.17 0.18
CA GLU A 191 -19.54 -11.71 0.25
C GLU A 191 -19.75 -10.79 1.46
N ALA A 192 -19.13 -11.14 2.60
CA ALA A 192 -19.17 -10.32 3.79
C ALA A 192 -18.41 -8.98 3.60
N ARG A 193 -17.32 -9.00 2.83
CA ARG A 193 -16.53 -7.81 2.51
C ARG A 193 -17.28 -6.88 1.55
N GLU A 194 -17.96 -7.43 0.56
CA GLU A 194 -18.88 -6.68 -0.32
C GLU A 194 -20.00 -6.03 0.48
N ALA A 195 -20.70 -6.79 1.33
CA ALA A 195 -21.78 -6.27 2.17
C ALA A 195 -21.29 -5.17 3.13
N TRP A 196 -20.08 -5.32 3.68
CA TRP A 196 -19.48 -4.34 4.59
C TRP A 196 -19.23 -2.99 3.92
N ILE A 197 -18.61 -2.96 2.74
CA ILE A 197 -18.37 -1.70 2.03
C ILE A 197 -19.67 -1.13 1.45
N GLN A 198 -20.62 -2.00 1.04
CA GLN A 198 -21.93 -1.58 0.56
C GLN A 198 -22.74 -0.91 1.69
N LYS A 199 -22.67 -1.40 2.94
CA LYS A 199 -23.31 -0.73 4.09
C LYS A 199 -22.81 0.71 4.27
N ILE A 200 -21.53 0.96 4.00
CA ILE A 200 -20.95 2.31 4.05
C ILE A 200 -21.47 3.16 2.87
N ALA A 201 -21.53 2.58 1.66
CA ALA A 201 -22.04 3.28 0.48
C ALA A 201 -23.53 3.69 0.61
N ASP A 202 -24.35 2.80 1.18
CA ASP A 202 -25.79 2.98 1.37
C ASP A 202 -26.14 3.88 2.57
N ALA A 203 -25.14 4.33 3.33
CA ALA A 203 -25.35 5.27 4.42
C ALA A 203 -25.88 6.61 3.86
N PRO A 204 -26.79 7.31 4.58
CA PRO A 204 -27.31 8.60 4.13
C PRO A 204 -26.22 9.67 3.89
N ASP A 205 -26.49 10.68 3.07
CA ASP A 205 -25.48 11.68 2.70
C ASP A 205 -25.39 12.86 3.68
N THR A 206 -26.48 13.09 4.43
CA THR A 206 -26.57 14.12 5.47
C THR A 206 -27.02 13.53 6.81
N PHE A 207 -26.70 14.22 7.90
CA PHE A 207 -27.05 13.77 9.25
C PHE A 207 -28.57 13.79 9.45
N GLU A 208 -29.28 14.75 8.86
CA GLU A 208 -30.74 14.85 8.93
C GLU A 208 -31.42 13.64 8.28
N GLN A 209 -30.90 13.18 7.13
CA GLN A 209 -31.39 11.97 6.48
C GLN A 209 -31.12 10.72 7.31
N LEU A 210 -29.98 10.68 8.02
CA LEU A 210 -29.66 9.59 8.94
C LEU A 210 -30.63 9.54 10.11
N VAL A 211 -30.88 10.66 10.79
CA VAL A 211 -31.84 10.72 11.90
C VAL A 211 -33.27 10.42 11.44
N ALA A 212 -33.63 10.83 10.21
CA ALA A 212 -34.93 10.46 9.63
C ALA A 212 -35.07 8.95 9.39
N LYS A 213 -33.97 8.27 9.02
CA LYS A 213 -33.93 6.81 8.79
C LYS A 213 -33.88 6.02 10.10
N ASP A 214 -33.04 6.46 11.03
CA ASP A 214 -32.88 5.89 12.38
C ASP A 214 -32.86 7.00 13.44
N PRO A 215 -34.03 7.33 14.04
CA PRO A 215 -34.12 8.36 15.06
C PRO A 215 -33.28 8.08 16.31
N ALA A 216 -32.94 6.82 16.60
CA ALA A 216 -32.13 6.46 17.76
C ALA A 216 -30.66 6.91 17.63
N VAL A 217 -30.21 7.25 16.41
CA VAL A 217 -28.89 7.87 16.19
C VAL A 217 -28.76 9.20 16.94
N GLN A 218 -29.84 9.99 17.03
CA GLN A 218 -29.81 11.24 17.77
C GLN A 218 -29.47 10.98 19.25
N THR A 219 -30.05 9.93 19.84
CA THR A 219 -29.74 9.53 21.22
C THR A 219 -28.27 9.15 21.41
N VAL A 220 -27.64 8.52 20.43
CA VAL A 220 -26.19 8.21 20.47
C VAL A 220 -25.38 9.51 20.48
N VAL A 221 -25.69 10.44 19.59
CA VAL A 221 -25.01 11.74 19.50
C VAL A 221 -25.18 12.57 20.77
N ASP A 222 -26.39 12.60 21.34
CA ASP A 222 -26.68 13.31 22.58
C ASP A 222 -25.87 12.74 23.74
N ARG A 223 -25.84 11.40 23.89
CA ARG A 223 -25.04 10.73 24.92
C ARG A 223 -23.55 10.95 24.75
N LEU A 224 -23.03 10.90 23.53
CA LEU A 224 -21.61 11.19 23.25
C LEU A 224 -21.27 12.63 23.61
N THR A 225 -22.15 13.57 23.26
CA THR A 225 -21.97 15.00 23.55
C THR A 225 -22.01 15.26 25.06
N GLU A 226 -23.01 14.73 25.76
CA GLU A 226 -23.15 14.85 27.20
C GLU A 226 -21.95 14.23 27.93
N SER A 227 -21.56 13.02 27.55
CA SER A 227 -20.45 12.28 28.16
C SER A 227 -19.10 12.97 27.97
N LEU A 228 -18.92 13.67 26.84
CA LEU A 228 -17.69 14.41 26.55
C LEU A 228 -17.68 15.85 27.08
N SER A 229 -18.84 16.42 27.42
CA SER A 229 -18.97 17.80 27.91
C SER A 229 -18.16 18.17 29.17
N PRO A 230 -17.85 17.25 30.11
CA PRO A 230 -17.05 17.58 31.27
C PRO A 230 -15.55 17.76 30.98
N PHE A 231 -15.06 17.29 29.82
CA PHE A 231 -13.65 17.36 29.48
C PHE A 231 -13.30 18.70 28.80
N GLU A 232 -12.00 19.03 28.71
CA GLU A 232 -11.52 20.29 28.13
C GLU A 232 -12.07 20.57 26.72
N ARG A 233 -12.13 21.85 26.31
CA ARG A 233 -12.70 22.28 25.02
C ARG A 233 -12.17 21.52 23.79
N HIS A 234 -10.96 20.99 23.83
CA HIS A 234 -10.40 20.20 22.72
C HIS A 234 -11.05 18.81 22.57
N PHE A 235 -11.86 18.35 23.53
CA PHE A 235 -12.68 17.14 23.47
C PHE A 235 -14.14 17.41 23.06
N THR A 236 -14.45 18.61 22.55
CA THR A 236 -15.79 18.90 22.03
C THR A 236 -16.16 17.87 20.96
N PHE A 237 -17.24 17.12 21.18
CA PHE A 237 -17.71 16.11 20.24
C PHE A 237 -18.01 16.73 18.87
N LYS A 238 -17.43 16.12 17.82
CA LYS A 238 -17.66 16.47 16.42
C LYS A 238 -17.73 15.21 15.58
N LEU A 239 -18.64 15.20 14.61
CA LEU A 239 -18.75 14.14 13.60
C LEU A 239 -17.73 14.35 12.49
N ASP A 240 -16.45 14.17 12.83
CA ASP A 240 -15.31 14.35 11.94
C ASP A 240 -14.36 13.13 11.94
N LYS A 241 -13.29 13.22 11.12
CA LYS A 241 -12.24 12.20 11.04
C LYS A 241 -11.61 11.89 12.40
N THR A 242 -11.45 12.88 13.28
CA THR A 242 -10.83 12.69 14.59
C THR A 242 -11.65 11.73 15.44
N PHE A 243 -12.97 11.96 15.53
CA PHE A 243 -13.86 11.05 16.26
C PHE A 243 -13.89 9.66 15.62
N LEU A 244 -13.92 9.56 14.28
CA LEU A 244 -13.87 8.26 13.59
C LEU A 244 -12.62 7.46 13.94
N LEU A 245 -11.44 8.11 13.97
CA LEU A 245 -10.18 7.46 14.35
C LEU A 245 -10.16 7.04 15.82
N MET A 246 -10.81 7.80 16.72
CA MET A 246 -10.97 7.41 18.13
C MET A 246 -11.83 6.15 18.25
N TYR A 247 -12.98 6.09 17.56
CA TYR A 247 -13.81 4.90 17.49
C TYR A 247 -13.04 3.70 16.90
N GLY A 248 -12.33 3.91 15.80
CA GLY A 248 -11.51 2.89 15.16
C GLY A 248 -10.42 2.33 16.08
N ARG A 249 -9.81 3.19 16.91
CA ARG A 249 -8.81 2.76 17.89
C ARG A 249 -9.44 1.93 18.99
N TRP A 250 -10.62 2.34 19.50
CA TRP A 250 -11.37 1.52 20.45
C TRP A 250 -11.74 0.17 19.85
N GLN A 251 -12.25 0.13 18.61
CA GLN A 251 -12.60 -1.10 17.91
C GLN A 251 -11.39 -2.03 17.75
N ALA A 252 -10.25 -1.48 17.35
CA ALA A 252 -9.00 -2.22 17.24
C ALA A 252 -8.54 -2.84 18.57
N ILE A 253 -8.71 -2.13 19.70
CA ILE A 253 -8.43 -2.67 21.05
C ILE A 253 -9.33 -3.87 21.36
N GLN A 254 -10.60 -3.84 20.95
CA GLN A 254 -11.51 -4.97 21.19
C GLN A 254 -11.17 -6.19 20.31
N GLU A 255 -10.70 -5.96 19.08
CA GLU A 255 -10.45 -7.02 18.10
C GLU A 255 -9.03 -7.63 18.18
N SER A 256 -8.06 -6.85 18.64
CA SER A 256 -6.65 -7.22 18.65
C SER A 256 -6.37 -8.38 19.63
N PRO A 257 -5.77 -9.49 19.15
CA PRO A 257 -5.27 -10.55 20.03
C PRO A 257 -4.23 -10.04 21.03
N TYR A 258 -3.34 -9.14 20.59
CA TYR A 258 -2.34 -8.51 21.44
C TYR A 258 -2.97 -7.67 22.55
N ALA A 259 -3.98 -6.86 22.21
CA ALA A 259 -4.67 -6.02 23.18
C ALA A 259 -5.34 -6.85 24.28
N ARG A 260 -5.91 -8.01 23.91
CA ARG A 260 -6.44 -8.98 24.89
C ARG A 260 -5.34 -9.58 25.76
N LEU A 261 -4.24 -10.04 25.17
CA LEU A 261 -3.11 -10.62 25.91
C LEU A 261 -2.55 -9.63 26.95
N LEU A 262 -2.42 -8.37 26.56
CA LEU A 262 -1.85 -7.30 27.39
C LEU A 262 -2.89 -6.58 28.25
N ASN A 263 -4.15 -7.04 28.27
CA ASN A 263 -5.26 -6.39 28.98
C ASN A 263 -5.37 -4.87 28.72
N VAL A 264 -5.11 -4.44 27.48
CA VAL A 264 -5.02 -3.02 27.09
C VAL A 264 -6.34 -2.30 27.37
N ASP A 265 -7.49 -2.93 27.10
CA ASP A 265 -8.80 -2.32 27.36
C ASP A 265 -8.98 -1.96 28.84
N ALA A 266 -8.67 -2.89 29.74
CA ALA A 266 -8.76 -2.66 31.19
C ALA A 266 -7.78 -1.58 31.64
N ALA A 267 -6.55 -1.61 31.14
CA ALA A 267 -5.53 -0.60 31.45
C ALA A 267 -5.94 0.80 30.98
N GLN A 268 -6.53 0.93 29.78
CA GLN A 268 -7.00 2.20 29.24
C GLN A 268 -8.21 2.73 30.03
N ARG A 269 -9.19 1.88 30.35
CA ARG A 269 -10.34 2.26 31.19
C ARG A 269 -9.92 2.80 32.57
N ALA A 270 -8.82 2.30 33.13
CA ALA A 270 -8.29 2.74 34.42
C ALA A 270 -7.50 4.06 34.35
N ARG A 271 -6.92 4.41 33.19
CA ARG A 271 -5.98 5.54 33.04
C ARG A 271 -6.56 6.73 32.28
N ASP A 272 -7.49 6.48 31.35
CA ASP A 272 -8.04 7.49 30.45
C ASP A 272 -9.56 7.62 30.65
N PRO A 273 -10.02 8.67 31.36
CA PRO A 273 -11.43 8.95 31.59
C PRO A 273 -12.24 9.16 30.30
N VAL A 274 -11.61 9.72 29.25
CA VAL A 274 -12.26 9.93 27.95
C VAL A 274 -12.48 8.59 27.25
N TYR A 275 -11.47 7.72 27.28
CA TYR A 275 -11.62 6.34 26.78
C TYR A 275 -12.72 5.58 27.53
N LEU A 276 -12.76 5.68 28.86
CA LEU A 276 -13.79 5.05 29.67
C LEU A 276 -15.20 5.51 29.27
N ALA A 277 -15.42 6.82 29.22
CA ALA A 277 -16.68 7.46 28.83
C ALA A 277 -17.17 6.98 27.45
N LEU A 278 -16.30 6.99 26.46
CA LEU A 278 -16.61 6.51 25.11
C LEU A 278 -16.85 5.00 25.07
N SER A 279 -16.02 4.22 25.77
CA SER A 279 -16.09 2.76 25.81
C SER A 279 -17.40 2.27 26.41
N ASP A 280 -17.94 2.96 27.42
CA ASP A 280 -19.24 2.62 28.02
C ASP A 280 -20.39 2.80 27.03
N ILE A 281 -20.37 3.86 26.22
CA ILE A 281 -21.35 4.08 25.15
C ILE A 281 -21.17 3.03 24.03
N PHE A 282 -19.94 2.78 23.61
CA PHE A 282 -19.65 1.85 22.51
C PHE A 282 -19.94 0.39 22.86
N LYS A 283 -19.87 0.01 24.14
CA LYS A 283 -20.23 -1.33 24.63
C LYS A 283 -21.73 -1.49 24.94
N ASP A 284 -22.50 -0.41 25.02
CA ASP A 284 -23.94 -0.48 25.29
C ASP A 284 -24.68 -1.23 24.17
N SER A 285 -25.19 -2.42 24.48
CA SER A 285 -25.91 -3.26 23.52
C SER A 285 -27.19 -2.60 22.99
N ALA A 286 -27.82 -1.70 23.76
CA ALA A 286 -29.02 -1.00 23.32
C ALA A 286 -28.72 0.05 22.24
N LEU A 287 -27.48 0.54 22.17
CA LEU A 287 -27.04 1.54 21.21
C LEU A 287 -26.27 0.93 20.02
N ARG A 288 -26.12 -0.39 19.96
CA ARG A 288 -25.26 -1.05 18.97
C ARG A 288 -25.64 -0.73 17.53
N GLU A 289 -26.89 -0.95 17.13
CA GLU A 289 -27.32 -0.72 15.73
C GLU A 289 -27.27 0.78 15.36
N PRO A 290 -27.82 1.71 16.16
CA PRO A 290 -27.72 3.13 15.85
C PRO A 290 -26.27 3.65 15.81
N LEU A 291 -25.39 3.12 16.68
CA LEU A 291 -23.96 3.44 16.63
C LEU A 291 -23.33 2.93 15.32
N GLN A 292 -23.65 1.71 14.88
CA GLN A 292 -23.13 1.20 13.60
C GLN A 292 -23.60 2.03 12.41
N ASP A 293 -24.84 2.53 12.43
CA ASP A 293 -25.37 3.38 11.38
C ASP A 293 -24.74 4.78 11.39
N LEU A 294 -24.49 5.35 12.59
CA LEU A 294 -23.70 6.58 12.76
C LEU A 294 -22.27 6.42 12.22
N ILE A 295 -21.61 5.31 12.52
CA ILE A 295 -20.25 5.04 12.07
C ILE A 295 -20.21 4.79 10.55
N ALA A 296 -21.20 4.11 9.97
CA ALA A 296 -21.29 3.94 8.52
C ALA A 296 -21.46 5.30 7.80
N PHE A 297 -22.35 6.16 8.31
CA PHE A 297 -22.50 7.54 7.85
C PHE A 297 -21.19 8.32 7.96
N LEU A 298 -20.53 8.26 9.11
CA LEU A 298 -19.29 9.01 9.34
C LEU A 298 -18.16 8.52 8.45
N ARG A 299 -18.03 7.21 8.21
CA ARG A 299 -17.09 6.63 7.23
C ARG A 299 -17.36 7.18 5.84
N LYS A 300 -18.61 7.19 5.37
CA LYS A 300 -18.98 7.75 4.06
C LYS A 300 -18.64 9.24 3.96
N LYS A 301 -18.97 10.02 4.99
CA LYS A 301 -18.66 11.45 5.09
C LYS A 301 -17.16 11.71 5.02
N VAL A 302 -16.36 11.01 5.83
CA VAL A 302 -14.90 11.16 5.90
C VAL A 302 -14.25 10.74 4.57
N LEU A 303 -14.69 9.64 3.94
CA LEU A 303 -14.20 9.25 2.61
C LEU A 303 -14.37 10.38 1.58
N ARG A 304 -15.56 10.99 1.54
CA ARG A 304 -15.88 12.11 0.64
C ARG A 304 -15.07 13.37 0.96
N GLU A 305 -15.00 13.74 2.23
CA GLU A 305 -14.50 15.06 2.67
C GLU A 305 -13.00 15.11 2.95
N ASP A 306 -12.41 14.03 3.45
CA ASP A 306 -10.98 13.96 3.82
C ASP A 306 -10.14 13.13 2.84
N TYR A 307 -10.77 12.28 2.02
CA TYR A 307 -10.07 11.43 1.05
C TYR A 307 -10.49 11.68 -0.40
N ASN A 308 -11.52 12.48 -0.64
CA ASN A 308 -12.09 12.70 -1.97
C ASN A 308 -12.46 11.38 -2.69
N MET A 309 -12.80 10.35 -1.91
CA MET A 309 -13.17 9.02 -2.39
C MET A 309 -14.67 8.81 -2.24
N ASP A 310 -15.26 8.11 -3.21
CA ASP A 310 -16.67 7.77 -3.22
C ASP A 310 -16.88 6.32 -2.76
N ALA A 311 -17.61 6.17 -1.65
CA ALA A 311 -17.92 4.86 -1.07
C ALA A 311 -18.71 3.96 -2.04
N ALA A 312 -19.57 4.51 -2.90
CA ALA A 312 -20.31 3.76 -3.90
C ALA A 312 -19.38 3.21 -5.00
N ILE A 313 -18.38 3.99 -5.42
CA ILE A 313 -17.35 3.52 -6.36
C ILE A 313 -16.48 2.43 -5.71
N MET A 314 -16.08 2.63 -4.46
CA MET A 314 -15.34 1.60 -3.69
C MET A 314 -16.13 0.29 -3.57
N ALA A 315 -17.44 0.37 -3.29
CA ALA A 315 -18.31 -0.79 -3.21
C ALA A 315 -18.47 -1.48 -4.56
N ARG A 316 -18.73 -0.73 -5.63
CA ARG A 316 -18.81 -1.25 -7.01
C ARG A 316 -17.54 -1.99 -7.41
N TYR A 317 -16.36 -1.37 -7.20
CA TYR A 317 -15.09 -2.02 -7.54
C TYR A 317 -14.83 -3.27 -6.70
N THR A 318 -15.21 -3.26 -5.41
CA THR A 318 -15.09 -4.43 -4.54
C THR A 318 -15.94 -5.61 -5.04
N LYS A 319 -17.15 -5.31 -5.49
CA LYS A 319 -18.07 -6.31 -6.06
C LYS A 319 -17.64 -6.80 -7.44
N GLU A 320 -17.23 -5.89 -8.32
CA GLU A 320 -16.93 -6.25 -9.71
C GLU A 320 -15.56 -6.91 -9.84
N VAL A 321 -14.54 -6.38 -9.19
CA VAL A 321 -13.12 -6.72 -9.44
C VAL A 321 -12.62 -7.76 -8.45
N GLY A 322 -12.83 -7.52 -7.15
CA GLY A 322 -12.30 -8.40 -6.14
C GLY A 322 -12.39 -7.82 -4.72
N PRO A 323 -12.16 -8.66 -3.71
CA PRO A 323 -12.35 -8.32 -2.31
C PRO A 323 -11.25 -7.38 -1.81
N PHE A 324 -11.28 -6.09 -2.21
CA PHE A 324 -10.24 -5.12 -1.86
C PHE A 324 -10.02 -5.02 -0.35
N ASP A 325 -8.75 -5.06 0.05
CA ASP A 325 -8.33 -4.59 1.36
C ASP A 325 -7.87 -3.13 1.22
N TRP A 326 -8.72 -2.19 1.61
CA TRP A 326 -8.45 -0.74 1.46
C TRP A 326 -7.29 -0.23 2.34
N ARG A 327 -6.74 -1.07 3.22
CA ARG A 327 -5.51 -0.81 3.97
C ARG A 327 -4.26 -1.07 3.12
N HIS A 328 -4.40 -1.73 1.97
CA HIS A 328 -3.32 -2.02 1.03
C HIS A 328 -3.19 -0.89 -0.01
N PRO A 329 -2.01 -0.27 -0.23
CA PRO A 329 -1.91 0.87 -1.14
C PRO A 329 -2.25 0.53 -2.61
N GLN A 330 -2.01 -0.69 -3.06
CA GLN A 330 -2.45 -1.12 -4.42
C GLN A 330 -3.97 -1.03 -4.63
N SER A 331 -4.80 -1.15 -3.59
CA SER A 331 -6.24 -0.92 -3.70
C SER A 331 -6.56 0.52 -4.10
N HIS A 332 -5.76 1.47 -3.58
CA HIS A 332 -5.84 2.89 -3.93
C HIS A 332 -5.27 3.17 -5.31
N ALA A 333 -4.16 2.51 -5.65
CA ALA A 333 -3.60 2.60 -7.00
C ALA A 333 -4.62 2.18 -8.05
N PHE A 334 -5.32 1.07 -7.80
CA PHE A 334 -6.43 0.62 -8.64
C PHE A 334 -7.56 1.65 -8.70
N TYR A 335 -8.04 2.13 -7.54
CA TYR A 335 -9.18 3.06 -7.48
C TYR A 335 -8.93 4.31 -8.33
N TRP A 336 -7.78 4.98 -8.15
CA TRP A 336 -7.49 6.23 -8.86
C TRP A 336 -7.23 6.00 -10.34
N ALA A 337 -6.50 4.94 -10.73
CA ALA A 337 -6.31 4.64 -12.14
C ALA A 337 -7.64 4.30 -12.81
N LYS A 338 -8.45 3.39 -12.24
CA LYS A 338 -9.73 3.00 -12.83
C LYS A 338 -10.71 4.17 -12.90
N LEU A 339 -10.78 4.99 -11.85
CA LEU A 339 -11.58 6.23 -11.86
C LEU A 339 -11.13 7.17 -12.98
N GLY A 340 -9.82 7.41 -13.12
CA GLY A 340 -9.26 8.23 -14.19
C GLY A 340 -9.69 7.75 -15.59
N SER A 341 -9.72 6.44 -15.82
CA SER A 341 -10.20 5.87 -17.08
C SER A 341 -11.69 6.08 -17.29
N GLU A 342 -12.50 6.01 -16.24
CA GLU A 342 -13.96 6.18 -16.35
C GLU A 342 -14.39 7.65 -16.49
N VAL A 343 -13.71 8.60 -15.83
CA VAL A 343 -14.14 10.01 -15.81
C VAL A 343 -13.30 10.91 -16.72
N GLY A 344 -12.06 10.53 -17.02
CA GLY A 344 -11.08 11.37 -17.70
C GLY A 344 -10.71 10.91 -19.12
N ALA A 345 -10.83 9.62 -19.43
CA ALA A 345 -10.37 9.09 -20.72
C ALA A 345 -11.17 9.61 -21.93
N GLU A 346 -12.42 10.06 -21.74
CA GLU A 346 -13.23 10.64 -22.82
C GLU A 346 -12.61 11.91 -23.42
N ARG A 347 -11.71 12.58 -22.69
CA ARG A 347 -10.97 13.75 -23.19
C ARG A 347 -9.82 13.38 -24.13
N TYR A 348 -9.48 12.11 -24.22
CA TYR A 348 -8.32 11.56 -24.94
C TYR A 348 -8.74 10.53 -25.98
N GLN A 349 -9.86 10.76 -26.67
CA GLN A 349 -10.39 9.88 -27.71
C GLN A 349 -9.68 10.03 -29.07
N ASP A 350 -8.88 11.07 -29.24
CA ASP A 350 -8.06 11.24 -30.44
C ASP A 350 -7.01 10.12 -30.54
N VAL A 351 -6.77 9.65 -31.77
CA VAL A 351 -5.86 8.51 -32.04
C VAL A 351 -4.45 8.78 -31.52
N ASP A 352 -3.98 10.02 -31.56
CA ASP A 352 -2.67 10.42 -31.07
C ASP A 352 -2.56 10.40 -29.54
N ASP A 353 -3.69 10.49 -28.83
CA ASP A 353 -3.77 10.59 -27.38
C ASP A 353 -4.16 9.27 -26.69
N ILE A 354 -4.48 8.23 -27.46
CA ILE A 354 -4.88 6.90 -26.96
C ILE A 354 -3.84 6.29 -26.00
N TYR A 355 -2.55 6.62 -26.18
CA TYR A 355 -1.46 6.18 -25.32
C TYR A 355 -1.56 6.72 -23.89
N LYS A 356 -2.19 7.88 -23.68
CA LYS A 356 -2.40 8.44 -22.33
C LYS A 356 -3.38 7.58 -21.54
N SER A 357 -4.51 7.21 -22.15
CA SER A 357 -5.50 6.30 -21.59
C SER A 357 -4.91 4.89 -21.40
N LEU A 358 -4.19 4.37 -22.40
CA LEU A 358 -3.51 3.06 -22.31
C LEU A 358 -2.52 2.99 -21.14
N ASN A 359 -1.73 4.05 -20.94
CA ASN A 359 -0.78 4.10 -19.85
C ASN A 359 -1.46 4.18 -18.47
N ASN A 360 -2.62 4.82 -18.38
CA ASN A 360 -3.41 4.81 -17.15
C ASN A 360 -4.05 3.43 -16.90
N ASP A 361 -4.57 2.79 -17.93
CA ASP A 361 -5.14 1.44 -17.85
C ASP A 361 -4.10 0.39 -17.42
N ARG A 362 -2.86 0.53 -17.90
CA ARG A 362 -1.72 -0.29 -17.44
C ARG A 362 -1.49 -0.17 -15.93
N LEU A 363 -1.69 1.00 -15.32
CA LEU A 363 -1.47 1.18 -13.89
C LEU A 363 -2.49 0.39 -13.04
N PHE A 364 -3.78 0.38 -13.41
CA PHE A 364 -4.73 -0.40 -12.64
C PHE A 364 -4.49 -1.92 -12.81
N LEU A 365 -4.06 -2.37 -14.01
CA LEU A 365 -3.64 -3.77 -14.21
C LEU A 365 -2.44 -4.13 -13.33
N GLN A 366 -1.43 -3.26 -13.29
CA GLN A 366 -0.25 -3.41 -12.42
C GLN A 366 -0.66 -3.42 -10.94
N ALA A 367 -1.66 -2.63 -10.55
CA ALA A 367 -2.19 -2.63 -9.19
C ALA A 367 -2.86 -3.97 -8.83
N ILE A 368 -3.66 -4.55 -9.73
CA ILE A 368 -4.23 -5.90 -9.54
C ILE A 368 -3.12 -6.95 -9.44
N GLN A 369 -2.10 -6.89 -10.31
CA GLN A 369 -0.95 -7.78 -10.22
C GLN A 369 -0.18 -7.60 -8.89
N GLY A 370 -0.09 -6.37 -8.39
CA GLY A 370 0.43 -6.07 -7.06
C GLY A 370 -0.37 -6.76 -5.97
N LEU A 371 -1.71 -6.68 -6.03
CA LEU A 371 -2.60 -7.39 -5.11
C LEU A 371 -2.51 -8.91 -5.25
N ALA A 372 -2.21 -9.45 -6.42
CA ALA A 372 -1.94 -10.88 -6.57
C ALA A 372 -0.70 -11.33 -5.78
N ARG A 373 0.31 -10.46 -5.65
CA ARG A 373 1.54 -10.73 -4.90
C ARG A 373 1.42 -10.48 -3.41
N THR A 374 0.63 -9.49 -2.98
CA THR A 374 0.63 -9.03 -1.57
C THR A 374 -0.75 -8.72 -0.98
N GLY A 375 -1.83 -9.05 -1.69
CA GLY A 375 -3.21 -8.65 -1.33
C GLY A 375 -3.81 -9.40 -0.14
N LEU A 376 -3.27 -10.56 0.26
CA LEU A 376 -3.66 -11.21 1.51
C LEU A 376 -2.89 -10.56 2.66
N MET A 377 -3.54 -9.63 3.38
CA MET A 377 -2.90 -8.86 4.43
C MET A 377 -3.45 -9.16 5.84
N THR A 378 -2.54 -9.23 6.82
CA THR A 378 -2.83 -9.18 8.26
C THR A 378 -2.05 -8.04 8.90
N PHE A 379 -2.70 -7.31 9.79
CA PHE A 379 -2.13 -6.11 10.39
C PHE A 379 -2.84 -5.79 11.70
N ASP A 380 -2.07 -5.49 12.74
CA ASP A 380 -2.53 -4.97 14.02
C ASP A 380 -2.15 -3.48 14.12
N PRO A 381 -3.12 -2.56 14.25
CA PRO A 381 -2.85 -1.12 14.21
C PRO A 381 -2.29 -0.56 15.52
N LEU A 382 -2.36 -1.32 16.63
CA LEU A 382 -2.01 -0.81 17.96
C LEU A 382 -0.52 -0.87 18.25
N PHE A 383 0.19 -1.73 17.52
CA PHE A 383 1.61 -1.97 17.68
C PHE A 383 2.36 -1.48 16.45
N ASN A 384 3.69 -1.35 16.57
CA ASN A 384 4.55 -0.84 15.50
C ASN A 384 5.03 -1.93 14.53
N ASP A 385 4.31 -3.04 14.46
CA ASP A 385 4.58 -4.13 13.52
C ASP A 385 4.27 -3.70 12.08
N ASN A 386 4.97 -4.30 11.12
CA ASN A 386 4.65 -4.12 9.71
C ASN A 386 3.46 -5.00 9.29
N PRO A 387 2.69 -4.63 8.26
CA PRO A 387 1.67 -5.52 7.71
C PRO A 387 2.29 -6.80 7.13
N THR A 388 1.83 -7.95 7.59
CA THR A 388 2.11 -9.23 6.94
C THR A 388 1.30 -9.32 5.67
N ARG A 389 1.99 -9.57 4.55
CA ARG A 389 1.41 -9.56 3.20
C ARG A 389 1.80 -10.82 2.47
N LEU A 390 0.81 -11.50 1.89
CA LEU A 390 0.96 -12.78 1.23
C LEU A 390 0.32 -12.73 -0.16
N ASN A 391 0.71 -13.69 -1.01
CA ASN A 391 0.11 -13.86 -2.32
C ASN A 391 -1.37 -14.19 -2.21
N ASP A 392 -2.17 -13.58 -3.10
CA ASP A 392 -3.61 -13.79 -3.20
C ASP A 392 -3.97 -14.15 -4.65
N PRO A 393 -4.04 -15.46 -4.99
CA PRO A 393 -4.24 -15.90 -6.36
C PRO A 393 -5.60 -15.48 -6.96
N ARG A 394 -6.57 -15.06 -6.12
CA ARG A 394 -7.87 -14.58 -6.60
C ARG A 394 -7.74 -13.39 -7.55
N TRP A 395 -6.73 -12.54 -7.35
CA TRP A 395 -6.46 -11.39 -8.21
C TRP A 395 -5.89 -11.76 -9.59
N ILE A 396 -5.33 -12.96 -9.75
CA ILE A 396 -4.82 -13.42 -11.06
C ILE A 396 -5.99 -13.56 -12.04
N ASN A 397 -7.12 -14.11 -11.59
CA ASN A 397 -8.34 -14.20 -12.38
C ASN A 397 -8.96 -12.82 -12.67
N ALA A 398 -8.94 -11.92 -11.69
CA ALA A 398 -9.41 -10.54 -11.89
C ALA A 398 -8.56 -9.81 -12.95
N ALA A 399 -7.23 -9.94 -12.87
CA ALA A 399 -6.31 -9.37 -13.86
C ALA A 399 -6.60 -9.92 -15.25
N ARG A 400 -6.71 -11.25 -15.40
CA ARG A 400 -7.03 -11.92 -16.67
C ARG A 400 -8.27 -11.31 -17.34
N ARG A 401 -9.36 -11.12 -16.60
CA ARG A 401 -10.60 -10.53 -17.16
C ARG A 401 -10.36 -9.13 -17.73
N TYR A 402 -9.70 -8.26 -16.98
CA TYR A 402 -9.43 -6.89 -17.44
C TYR A 402 -8.40 -6.84 -18.57
N PHE A 403 -7.39 -7.70 -18.56
CA PHE A 403 -6.48 -7.84 -19.69
C PHE A 403 -7.23 -8.16 -20.97
N ARG A 404 -8.16 -9.13 -20.92
CA ARG A 404 -9.00 -9.49 -22.06
C ARG A 404 -9.87 -8.33 -22.55
N GLU A 405 -10.52 -7.61 -21.63
CA GLU A 405 -11.33 -6.42 -21.96
C GLU A 405 -10.51 -5.33 -22.65
N LEU A 406 -9.35 -4.99 -22.07
CA LEU A 406 -8.45 -3.97 -22.62
C LEU A 406 -7.80 -4.42 -23.93
N TYR A 407 -7.45 -5.70 -24.05
CA TYR A 407 -6.95 -6.27 -25.30
C TYR A 407 -7.98 -6.06 -26.41
N GLN A 408 -9.25 -6.42 -26.18
CA GLN A 408 -10.31 -6.21 -27.17
C GLN A 408 -10.55 -4.72 -27.48
N HIS A 409 -10.44 -3.86 -26.47
CA HIS A 409 -10.61 -2.42 -26.63
C HIS A 409 -9.52 -1.79 -27.51
N TYR A 410 -8.24 -2.04 -27.18
CA TYR A 410 -7.11 -1.41 -27.85
C TYR A 410 -6.74 -2.09 -29.16
N TYR A 411 -6.76 -3.42 -29.23
CA TYR A 411 -6.39 -4.16 -30.44
C TYR A 411 -7.31 -3.86 -31.63
N ARG A 412 -8.60 -3.58 -31.38
CA ARG A 412 -9.56 -3.25 -32.45
C ARG A 412 -9.60 -1.76 -32.83
N ARG A 413 -9.10 -0.86 -31.98
CA ARG A 413 -9.28 0.60 -32.13
C ARG A 413 -7.99 1.37 -32.37
N ALA A 414 -6.85 0.88 -31.88
CA ALA A 414 -5.58 1.59 -31.98
C ALA A 414 -4.79 1.14 -33.22
N GLN A 415 -4.22 2.09 -33.97
CA GLN A 415 -3.21 1.84 -35.01
C GLN A 415 -1.82 2.23 -34.47
N GLY A 416 -0.76 1.50 -34.84
CA GLY A 416 0.62 1.75 -34.39
C GLY A 416 1.12 0.77 -33.31
N GLY A 417 2.33 0.99 -32.77
CA GLY A 417 3.01 0.03 -31.86
C GLY A 417 2.43 -0.08 -30.43
N GLY A 418 1.48 0.79 -30.05
CA GLY A 418 0.81 0.75 -28.74
C GLY A 418 0.09 -0.58 -28.46
N PRO A 419 -0.86 -1.01 -29.31
CA PRO A 419 -1.51 -2.32 -29.19
C PRO A 419 -0.54 -3.51 -29.24
N ASP A 420 0.54 -3.45 -30.03
CA ASP A 420 1.56 -4.52 -30.06
C ASP A 420 2.26 -4.67 -28.71
N THR A 421 2.72 -3.56 -28.11
CA THR A 421 3.32 -3.60 -26.77
C THR A 421 2.34 -4.04 -25.67
N PHE A 422 1.04 -3.81 -25.84
CA PHE A 422 0.02 -4.34 -24.92
C PHE A 422 -0.21 -5.84 -25.13
N ALA A 423 -0.21 -6.32 -26.38
CA ALA A 423 -0.31 -7.74 -26.70
C ALA A 423 0.85 -8.52 -26.10
N GLU A 424 2.08 -8.05 -26.24
CA GLU A 424 3.27 -8.61 -25.58
C GLU A 424 3.12 -8.60 -24.04
N PHE A 425 2.63 -7.48 -23.47
CA PHE A 425 2.38 -7.40 -22.04
C PHE A 425 1.35 -8.43 -21.56
N TYR A 426 0.31 -8.69 -22.35
CA TYR A 426 -0.70 -9.70 -22.03
C TYR A 426 -0.17 -11.13 -22.18
N GLU A 427 0.56 -11.44 -23.25
CA GLU A 427 1.20 -12.73 -23.47
C GLU A 427 2.17 -13.09 -22.33
N ASN A 428 2.97 -12.12 -21.90
CA ASN A 428 3.89 -12.25 -20.77
C ASN A 428 3.13 -12.48 -19.45
N PHE A 429 2.04 -11.74 -19.21
CA PHE A 429 1.21 -11.92 -18.02
C PHE A 429 0.60 -13.33 -17.97
N LEU A 430 0.02 -13.82 -19.08
CA LEU A 430 -0.57 -15.16 -19.13
C LEU A 430 0.50 -16.23 -18.91
N SER A 431 1.64 -16.14 -19.59
CA SER A 431 2.76 -17.09 -19.43
C SER A 431 3.26 -17.16 -17.99
N ALA A 432 3.49 -15.99 -17.37
CA ALA A 432 3.89 -15.91 -15.97
C ALA A 432 2.79 -16.46 -15.03
N SER A 433 1.51 -16.17 -15.32
CA SER A 433 0.38 -16.66 -14.51
C SER A 433 0.23 -18.18 -14.57
N VAL A 434 0.44 -18.82 -15.74
CA VAL A 434 0.46 -20.28 -15.86
C VAL A 434 1.51 -20.87 -14.93
N ARG A 435 2.74 -20.32 -14.96
CA ARG A 435 3.83 -20.75 -14.08
C ARG A 435 3.49 -20.57 -12.61
N GLU A 436 3.01 -19.38 -12.23
CA GLU A 436 2.68 -19.07 -10.83
C GLU A 436 1.53 -19.94 -10.31
N LEU A 437 0.45 -20.12 -11.09
CA LEU A 437 -0.68 -20.97 -10.74
C LEU A 437 -0.26 -22.44 -10.62
N TRP A 438 0.59 -22.92 -11.53
CA TRP A 438 1.16 -24.27 -11.46
C TRP A 438 2.00 -24.48 -10.21
N ARG A 439 2.92 -23.55 -9.91
CA ARG A 439 3.72 -23.53 -8.65
C ARG A 439 2.83 -23.48 -7.40
N ALA A 440 1.68 -22.85 -7.52
CA ALA A 440 0.68 -22.74 -6.48
C ALA A 440 -0.12 -24.03 -6.26
N GLY A 441 -0.06 -25.01 -7.17
CA GLY A 441 -0.92 -26.21 -7.15
C GLY A 441 -2.32 -25.98 -7.72
N GLU A 442 -2.57 -24.87 -8.41
CA GLU A 442 -3.85 -24.51 -9.04
C GLU A 442 -3.91 -25.04 -10.49
N GLU A 443 -3.73 -26.35 -10.67
CA GLU A 443 -3.48 -26.97 -11.98
C GLU A 443 -4.58 -26.71 -13.01
N GLU A 444 -5.86 -26.84 -12.63
CA GLU A 444 -6.98 -26.61 -13.54
C GLU A 444 -6.99 -25.17 -14.06
N THR A 445 -6.78 -24.20 -13.16
CA THR A 445 -6.71 -22.78 -13.53
C THR A 445 -5.50 -22.52 -14.43
N ALA A 446 -4.34 -23.13 -14.12
CA ALA A 446 -3.16 -23.01 -14.96
C ALA A 446 -3.40 -23.55 -16.40
N ARG A 447 -4.10 -24.68 -16.54
CA ARG A 447 -4.49 -25.24 -17.85
C ARG A 447 -5.43 -24.31 -18.61
N GLN A 448 -6.39 -23.67 -17.94
CA GLN A 448 -7.27 -22.67 -18.58
C GLN A 448 -6.49 -21.46 -19.11
N PHE A 449 -5.50 -20.98 -18.37
CA PHE A 449 -4.65 -19.86 -18.82
C PHE A 449 -3.78 -20.27 -20.01
N MET A 450 -3.27 -21.51 -20.01
CA MET A 450 -2.47 -22.04 -21.12
C MET A 450 -3.30 -22.21 -22.40
N GLN A 451 -4.55 -22.66 -22.28
CA GLN A 451 -5.47 -22.69 -23.42
C GLN A 451 -5.70 -21.29 -24.00
N GLU A 452 -5.94 -20.29 -23.15
CA GLU A 452 -6.12 -18.91 -23.61
C GLU A 452 -4.86 -18.34 -24.28
N LEU A 453 -3.69 -18.69 -23.77
CA LEU A 453 -2.41 -18.33 -24.38
C LEU A 453 -2.30 -18.90 -25.81
N ASP A 454 -2.72 -20.14 -26.04
CA ASP A 454 -2.77 -20.76 -27.37
C ASP A 454 -3.82 -20.10 -28.29
N GLU A 455 -5.01 -19.81 -27.75
CA GLU A 455 -6.10 -19.15 -28.48
C GLU A 455 -5.73 -17.73 -28.93
N LEU A 456 -4.93 -16.99 -28.16
CA LEU A 456 -4.58 -15.60 -28.47
C LEU A 456 -3.23 -15.43 -29.17
N PHE A 457 -2.23 -16.23 -28.81
CA PHE A 457 -0.83 -16.04 -29.22
C PHE A 457 -0.20 -17.28 -29.86
N GLY A 458 -0.83 -18.45 -29.73
CA GLY A 458 -0.42 -19.70 -30.36
C GLY A 458 -1.15 -19.91 -31.67
N MET A 459 -1.97 -20.96 -31.73
CA MET A 459 -2.74 -21.30 -32.94
C MET A 459 -3.75 -20.24 -33.37
N GLY A 460 -4.32 -19.47 -32.44
CA GLY A 460 -5.25 -18.39 -32.76
C GLY A 460 -4.57 -17.02 -32.93
N GLY A 461 -3.25 -16.94 -32.78
CA GLY A 461 -2.49 -15.71 -32.97
C GLY A 461 -2.41 -15.26 -34.44
N VAL A 462 -1.98 -14.01 -34.66
CA VAL A 462 -1.80 -13.41 -35.99
C VAL A 462 -0.91 -14.28 -36.89
N ARG A 463 0.11 -14.91 -36.30
CA ARG A 463 0.95 -15.93 -36.93
C ARG A 463 0.80 -17.23 -36.15
N PRO A 464 -0.09 -18.14 -36.59
CA PRO A 464 -0.35 -19.40 -35.90
C PRO A 464 0.94 -20.17 -35.64
N ASN A 465 1.09 -20.65 -34.41
CA ASN A 465 2.25 -21.44 -33.99
C ASN A 465 1.84 -22.44 -32.89
N THR A 466 2.62 -23.51 -32.73
CA THR A 466 2.33 -24.58 -31.77
C THR A 466 3.00 -24.37 -30.41
N LYS A 467 3.48 -23.15 -30.10
CA LYS A 467 4.26 -22.87 -28.89
C LYS A 467 3.53 -23.29 -27.62
N TYR A 468 2.21 -23.17 -27.58
CA TYR A 468 1.38 -23.36 -26.38
C TYR A 468 0.58 -24.67 -26.36
N GLN A 469 0.79 -25.58 -27.33
CA GLN A 469 0.10 -26.88 -27.40
C GLN A 469 0.83 -28.03 -26.67
N ARG A 470 2.01 -27.75 -26.11
CA ARG A 470 2.80 -28.75 -25.37
C ARG A 470 2.14 -29.08 -24.01
N PRO A 471 2.45 -30.22 -23.37
CA PRO A 471 1.98 -30.50 -22.02
C PRO A 471 2.38 -29.36 -21.06
N ILE A 472 1.49 -28.98 -20.14
CA ILE A 472 1.71 -27.84 -19.24
C ILE A 472 2.96 -28.01 -18.37
N GLU A 473 3.26 -29.25 -18.00
CA GLU A 473 4.45 -29.63 -17.23
C GLU A 473 5.72 -29.28 -18.03
N VAL A 474 5.72 -29.56 -19.34
CA VAL A 474 6.82 -29.25 -20.25
C VAL A 474 6.94 -27.74 -20.46
N PHE A 475 5.80 -27.05 -20.66
CA PHE A 475 5.79 -25.60 -20.83
C PHE A 475 6.32 -24.86 -19.61
N VAL A 476 5.83 -25.19 -18.42
CA VAL A 476 6.28 -24.58 -17.16
C VAL A 476 7.75 -24.88 -16.93
N LYS A 477 8.19 -26.11 -17.22
CA LYS A 477 9.59 -26.52 -17.14
C LYS A 477 10.46 -25.67 -18.06
N GLU A 478 10.15 -25.57 -19.35
CA GLU A 478 10.97 -24.83 -20.32
C GLU A 478 11.00 -23.31 -20.06
N ILE A 479 9.88 -22.71 -19.64
CA ILE A 479 9.88 -21.29 -19.26
C ILE A 479 10.77 -21.07 -18.05
N THR A 480 10.67 -21.96 -17.05
CA THR A 480 11.43 -21.86 -15.81
C THR A 480 12.92 -22.09 -16.07
N GLU A 481 13.27 -23.16 -16.78
CA GLU A 481 14.65 -23.54 -17.10
C GLU A 481 15.29 -22.58 -18.11
N GLY A 482 14.54 -22.14 -19.12
CA GLY A 482 15.02 -21.17 -20.11
C GLY A 482 15.44 -19.85 -19.46
N GLU A 483 14.69 -19.34 -18.46
CA GLU A 483 15.11 -18.17 -17.69
C GLU A 483 16.45 -18.40 -16.97
N TYR A 484 16.66 -19.60 -16.44
CA TYR A 484 17.87 -19.98 -15.71
C TYR A 484 19.08 -20.21 -16.61
N GLU A 485 18.91 -20.59 -17.86
CA GLU A 485 20.02 -20.66 -18.82
C GLU A 485 20.65 -19.27 -19.07
N TYR A 486 19.82 -18.22 -19.10
CA TYR A 486 20.27 -16.84 -19.29
C TYR A 486 20.72 -16.17 -17.99
N VAL A 487 20.02 -16.43 -16.88
CA VAL A 487 20.29 -15.82 -15.57
C VAL A 487 20.24 -16.88 -14.46
N PRO A 488 21.27 -17.75 -14.33
CA PRO A 488 21.28 -18.84 -13.36
C PRO A 488 21.02 -18.43 -11.91
N ASP A 489 21.47 -17.23 -11.53
CA ASP A 489 21.39 -16.71 -10.15
C ASP A 489 19.94 -16.46 -9.69
N THR A 490 18.96 -16.33 -10.60
CA THR A 490 17.55 -16.13 -10.23
C THR A 490 16.92 -17.38 -9.61
N ALA A 491 17.44 -18.58 -9.91
CA ALA A 491 16.92 -19.84 -9.40
C ALA A 491 16.93 -19.92 -7.87
N ALA A 492 18.02 -19.46 -7.24
CA ALA A 492 18.12 -19.42 -5.77
C ALA A 492 17.08 -18.47 -5.16
N THR A 493 16.81 -17.34 -5.83
CA THR A 493 15.79 -16.37 -5.41
C THR A 493 14.40 -16.96 -5.55
N ASP A 494 14.10 -17.63 -6.66
CA ASP A 494 12.80 -18.28 -6.91
C ASP A 494 12.52 -19.39 -5.88
N ILE A 495 13.50 -20.25 -5.59
CA ILE A 495 13.38 -21.28 -4.56
C ILE A 495 13.11 -20.64 -3.19
N TYR A 496 13.90 -19.62 -2.84
CA TYR A 496 13.73 -18.90 -1.58
C TYR A 496 12.32 -18.31 -1.46
N MET A 497 11.83 -17.62 -2.50
CA MET A 497 10.50 -16.98 -2.47
C MET A 497 9.37 -18.00 -2.41
N ALA A 498 9.48 -19.12 -3.16
CA ALA A 498 8.51 -20.19 -3.13
C ALA A 498 8.41 -20.84 -1.74
N LEU A 499 9.54 -21.25 -1.15
CA LEU A 499 9.57 -21.85 0.18
C LEU A 499 9.17 -20.85 1.26
N ARG A 500 9.60 -19.59 1.17
CA ARG A 500 9.22 -18.52 2.09
C ARG A 500 7.70 -18.36 2.13
N ASN A 501 7.06 -18.23 0.96
CA ASN A 501 5.61 -18.15 0.86
C ASN A 501 4.93 -19.45 1.32
N GLY A 502 5.50 -20.60 0.99
CA GLY A 502 5.04 -21.92 1.44
C GLY A 502 4.95 -22.03 2.96
N PHE A 503 6.00 -21.65 3.68
CA PHE A 503 6.01 -21.65 5.15
C PHE A 503 4.99 -20.68 5.75
N LEU A 504 4.91 -19.45 5.23
CA LEU A 504 3.94 -18.47 5.70
C LEU A 504 2.51 -18.96 5.50
N GLN A 505 2.18 -19.51 4.33
CA GLN A 505 0.83 -20.04 4.05
C GLN A 505 0.53 -21.29 4.88
N ALA A 506 1.49 -22.22 5.03
CA ALA A 506 1.28 -23.43 5.80
C ALA A 506 1.00 -23.17 7.28
N TYR A 507 1.78 -22.29 7.90
CA TYR A 507 1.74 -22.13 9.35
C TYR A 507 0.99 -20.87 9.83
N LEU A 508 0.92 -19.79 9.06
CA LEU A 508 0.06 -18.65 9.42
C LEU A 508 -1.37 -18.81 8.93
N ARG A 509 -1.57 -19.44 7.77
CA ARG A 509 -2.88 -19.59 7.12
C ARG A 509 -3.43 -21.02 7.16
N GLU A 510 -2.71 -21.95 7.79
CA GLU A 510 -3.14 -23.34 7.95
C GLU A 510 -3.41 -24.02 6.59
N ASN A 511 -2.60 -23.66 5.57
CA ASN A 511 -2.69 -24.18 4.21
C ASN A 511 -1.43 -24.98 3.83
N PRO A 512 -1.28 -26.22 4.34
CA PRO A 512 -0.05 -27.01 4.17
C PRO A 512 0.25 -27.38 2.72
N LYS A 513 -0.78 -27.45 1.85
CA LYS A 513 -0.63 -27.76 0.43
C LYS A 513 0.30 -26.78 -0.30
N ARG A 514 0.34 -25.52 0.14
CA ARG A 514 1.23 -24.50 -0.45
C ARG A 514 2.71 -24.77 -0.17
N LEU A 515 3.03 -25.29 1.01
CA LEU A 515 4.41 -25.67 1.33
C LEU A 515 4.82 -26.92 0.55
N GLU A 516 3.93 -27.90 0.40
CA GLU A 516 4.18 -29.08 -0.41
C GLU A 516 4.45 -28.73 -1.89
N ALA A 517 3.64 -27.85 -2.48
CA ALA A 517 3.85 -27.38 -3.84
C ALA A 517 5.19 -26.61 -3.99
N ALA A 518 5.54 -25.77 -3.03
CA ALA A 518 6.81 -25.06 -2.99
C ALA A 518 8.02 -26.02 -2.89
N ARG A 519 7.90 -27.11 -2.11
CA ARG A 519 8.91 -28.16 -1.99
C ARG A 519 9.12 -28.91 -3.30
N ASN A 520 8.03 -29.31 -3.95
CA ASN A 520 8.09 -30.00 -5.24
C ASN A 520 8.74 -29.12 -6.31
N PHE A 521 8.40 -27.84 -6.34
CA PHE A 521 9.02 -26.86 -7.23
C PHE A 521 10.52 -26.69 -6.95
N ALA A 522 10.90 -26.50 -5.69
CA ALA A 522 12.29 -26.35 -5.29
C ALA A 522 13.13 -27.61 -5.63
N ALA A 523 12.59 -28.80 -5.36
CA ALA A 523 13.22 -30.07 -5.70
C ALA A 523 13.48 -30.20 -7.22
N GLY A 524 12.50 -29.81 -8.05
CA GLY A 524 12.64 -29.83 -9.50
C GLY A 524 13.78 -28.94 -10.01
N ILE A 525 13.92 -27.72 -9.47
CA ILE A 525 15.01 -26.81 -9.83
C ILE A 525 16.36 -27.35 -9.35
N ILE A 526 16.44 -27.82 -8.11
CA ILE A 526 17.67 -28.41 -7.57
C ILE A 526 18.15 -29.56 -8.47
N GLU A 527 17.22 -30.41 -8.93
CA GLU A 527 17.55 -31.53 -9.82
C GLU A 527 18.00 -31.06 -11.22
N PHE A 528 17.32 -30.06 -11.79
CA PHE A 528 17.74 -29.45 -13.06
C PHE A 528 19.18 -28.93 -12.99
N PHE A 529 19.54 -28.20 -11.94
CA PHE A 529 20.90 -27.67 -11.81
C PHE A 529 21.93 -28.75 -11.52
N LYS A 530 21.59 -29.81 -10.77
CA LYS A 530 22.49 -30.95 -10.54
C LYS A 530 22.83 -31.71 -11.82
N THR A 531 21.90 -31.75 -12.77
CA THR A 531 22.04 -32.48 -14.03
C THR A 531 22.62 -31.63 -15.17
N THR A 532 22.76 -30.32 -14.98
CA THR A 532 23.20 -29.37 -16.02
C THR A 532 24.61 -28.83 -15.77
N HIS A 533 25.34 -28.46 -16.83
CA HIS A 533 26.69 -27.91 -16.75
C HIS A 533 26.81 -26.61 -15.92
N TYR A 534 25.70 -25.90 -15.68
CA TYR A 534 25.62 -24.72 -14.82
C TYR A 534 25.79 -25.01 -13.32
N PHE A 535 25.84 -26.28 -12.89
CA PHE A 535 26.07 -26.63 -11.48
C PHE A 535 27.35 -25.99 -10.90
N ASN A 536 28.36 -25.78 -11.74
CA ASN A 536 29.65 -25.16 -11.40
C ASN A 536 29.77 -23.71 -11.87
N PHE A 537 28.66 -23.05 -12.23
CA PHE A 537 28.66 -21.64 -12.64
C PHE A 537 29.19 -20.74 -11.52
N VAL A 538 30.03 -19.78 -11.89
CA VAL A 538 30.57 -18.72 -11.02
C VAL A 538 30.25 -17.40 -11.70
N ASN A 539 29.62 -16.47 -10.98
CA ASN A 539 29.21 -15.20 -11.57
C ASN A 539 30.42 -14.26 -11.85
N LYS A 540 30.19 -13.16 -12.57
CA LYS A 540 31.22 -12.16 -12.91
C LYS A 540 31.89 -11.50 -11.70
N PHE A 541 31.28 -11.59 -10.52
CA PHE A 541 31.77 -11.02 -9.27
C PHE A 541 32.53 -12.03 -8.39
N GLY A 542 32.68 -13.28 -8.85
CA GLY A 542 33.39 -14.33 -8.12
C GLY A 542 32.61 -14.91 -6.95
N GLU A 543 31.32 -14.62 -6.83
CA GLU A 543 30.45 -15.21 -5.80
C GLU A 543 29.96 -16.59 -6.27
N GLY A 544 30.36 -17.61 -5.51
CA GLY A 544 29.71 -18.91 -5.32
C GLY A 544 29.53 -19.83 -6.54
N ARG A 545 29.84 -21.12 -6.38
CA ARG A 545 29.32 -22.14 -7.32
C ARG A 545 27.79 -22.19 -7.17
N MET A 546 27.03 -22.46 -8.23
CA MET A 546 25.59 -22.76 -8.08
C MET A 546 25.33 -23.86 -7.04
N LYS A 547 26.25 -24.84 -6.88
CA LYS A 547 26.25 -25.81 -5.76
C LYS A 547 26.22 -25.16 -4.35
N ASP A 548 26.89 -24.02 -4.15
CA ASP A 548 26.92 -23.31 -2.87
C ASP A 548 25.61 -22.52 -2.61
N LEU A 549 24.96 -22.06 -3.69
CA LEU A 549 23.68 -21.35 -3.68
C LEU A 549 22.48 -22.31 -3.58
N ILE A 550 22.57 -23.44 -4.26
CA ILE A 550 21.57 -24.51 -4.39
C ILE A 550 22.25 -25.83 -4.00
N ALA A 551 22.19 -26.17 -2.71
CA ALA A 551 22.85 -27.36 -2.16
C ALA A 551 21.95 -28.61 -2.30
N ASP A 552 21.10 -28.81 -1.30
CA ASP A 552 20.01 -29.78 -1.26
C ASP A 552 18.77 -29.11 -0.68
N LEU A 553 17.62 -29.79 -0.79
CA LEU A 553 16.34 -29.23 -0.38
C LEU A 553 16.30 -28.97 1.13
N ASP A 554 16.83 -29.90 1.93
CA ASP A 554 16.80 -29.82 3.40
C ASP A 554 17.60 -28.61 3.92
N MET A 555 18.80 -28.38 3.40
CA MET A 555 19.62 -27.21 3.72
C MET A 555 18.94 -25.92 3.28
N THR A 556 18.25 -25.94 2.14
CA THR A 556 17.56 -24.76 1.62
C THR A 556 16.35 -24.42 2.48
N GLU A 557 15.55 -25.43 2.86
CA GLU A 557 14.45 -25.26 3.80
C GLU A 557 14.90 -24.71 5.15
N GLU A 558 15.99 -25.26 5.71
CA GLU A 558 16.61 -24.78 6.94
C GLU A 558 16.98 -23.30 6.83
N ARG A 559 17.72 -22.92 5.78
CA ARG A 559 18.13 -21.52 5.55
C ARG A 559 16.94 -20.58 5.43
N VAL A 560 15.91 -20.97 4.67
CA VAL A 560 14.70 -20.16 4.46
C VAL A 560 13.92 -20.01 5.76
N PHE A 561 13.74 -21.09 6.53
CA PHE A 561 12.99 -21.04 7.78
C PHE A 561 13.72 -20.24 8.86
N ILE A 562 15.05 -20.38 8.96
CA ILE A 562 15.90 -19.51 9.81
C ILE A 562 15.74 -18.04 9.39
N ALA A 563 15.85 -17.74 8.10
CA ALA A 563 15.72 -16.38 7.60
C ALA A 563 14.35 -15.78 7.95
N LEU A 564 13.27 -16.57 7.82
CA LEU A 564 11.93 -16.16 8.24
C LEU A 564 11.82 -15.86 9.74
N MET A 565 12.43 -16.68 10.61
CA MET A 565 12.44 -16.43 12.06
C MET A 565 13.20 -15.16 12.44
N LYS A 566 14.19 -14.78 11.63
CA LYS A 566 15.05 -13.61 11.86
C LYS A 566 14.60 -12.36 11.10
N ASP A 567 13.57 -12.47 10.26
CA ASP A 567 13.05 -11.40 9.42
C ASP A 567 12.29 -10.36 10.27
N THR A 568 12.97 -9.29 10.66
CA THR A 568 12.36 -8.17 11.41
C THR A 568 11.38 -7.34 10.59
N SER A 569 11.29 -7.58 9.28
CA SER A 569 10.22 -6.99 8.47
C SER A 569 8.88 -7.67 8.72
N LEU A 570 8.85 -8.89 9.29
CA LEU A 570 7.64 -9.58 9.73
C LEU A 570 7.32 -9.31 11.20
N PRO A 571 6.03 -9.19 11.57
CA PRO A 571 5.61 -9.09 12.96
C PRO A 571 6.22 -10.19 13.83
N LEU A 572 6.64 -9.81 15.04
CA LEU A 572 7.23 -10.75 16.00
C LEU A 572 6.27 -11.89 16.34
N ILE A 573 4.99 -11.58 16.58
CA ILE A 573 3.98 -12.62 16.88
C ILE A 573 3.74 -13.54 15.70
N ASP A 574 3.73 -13.03 14.46
CA ASP A 574 3.56 -13.92 13.30
C ASP A 574 4.71 -14.94 13.25
N ARG A 575 5.96 -14.51 13.50
CA ARG A 575 7.10 -15.44 13.57
C ARG A 575 6.97 -16.44 14.71
N LEU A 576 6.57 -16.01 15.91
CA LEU A 576 6.35 -16.90 17.06
C LEU A 576 5.18 -17.87 16.82
N MET A 577 4.07 -17.41 16.26
CA MET A 577 2.93 -18.25 15.88
C MET A 577 3.34 -19.28 14.82
N MET A 578 4.09 -18.84 13.81
CA MET A 578 4.59 -19.71 12.75
C MET A 578 5.47 -20.83 13.34
N TYR A 579 6.37 -20.50 14.26
CA TYR A 579 7.19 -21.47 14.96
C TYR A 579 6.37 -22.47 15.78
N ASN A 580 5.40 -21.99 16.58
CA ASN A 580 4.60 -22.87 17.43
C ASN A 580 3.67 -23.81 16.65
N ARG A 581 3.24 -23.39 15.46
CA ARG A 581 2.41 -24.22 14.56
C ARG A 581 3.23 -25.16 13.68
N ALA A 582 4.54 -24.93 13.56
CA ALA A 582 5.41 -25.79 12.79
C ALA A 582 5.62 -27.15 13.50
N PRO A 583 5.69 -28.27 12.75
CA PRO A 583 6.07 -29.57 13.29
C PRO A 583 7.45 -29.54 13.96
N GLU A 584 7.68 -30.43 14.93
CA GLU A 584 8.94 -30.50 15.68
C GLU A 584 10.20 -30.57 14.80
N PRO A 585 10.25 -31.35 13.69
CA PRO A 585 11.41 -31.34 12.80
C PRO A 585 11.73 -29.96 12.21
N VAL A 586 10.70 -29.19 11.87
CA VAL A 586 10.84 -27.84 11.29
C VAL A 586 11.27 -26.84 12.36
N ARG A 587 10.75 -26.97 13.58
CA ARG A 587 11.17 -26.14 14.73
C ARG A 587 12.65 -26.31 15.04
N ARG A 588 13.18 -27.54 14.98
CA ARG A 588 14.61 -27.83 15.19
C ARG A 588 15.52 -27.07 14.22
N LEU A 589 15.07 -26.82 12.99
CA LEU A 589 15.85 -26.12 11.96
C LEU A 589 16.32 -24.74 12.44
N ALA A 590 15.47 -24.00 13.14
CA ALA A 590 15.69 -22.59 13.46
C ALA A 590 15.85 -22.26 14.94
N TYR A 591 15.60 -23.20 15.87
CA TYR A 591 15.60 -22.90 17.30
C TYR A 591 16.89 -22.23 17.78
N ASP A 592 18.03 -22.90 17.66
CA ASP A 592 19.32 -22.37 18.14
C ASP A 592 19.73 -21.08 17.39
N ASP A 593 19.43 -20.98 16.09
CA ASP A 593 19.85 -19.87 15.22
C ASP A 593 19.03 -18.58 15.40
N ALA A 594 17.78 -18.70 15.87
CA ALA A 594 16.86 -17.58 16.05
C ALA A 594 16.63 -17.19 17.52
N LYS A 595 16.93 -18.10 18.47
CA LYS A 595 16.64 -17.93 19.91
C LYS A 595 17.08 -16.59 20.48
N GLU A 596 18.36 -16.25 20.36
CA GLU A 596 18.92 -15.02 20.98
C GLU A 596 18.31 -13.76 20.38
N GLN A 597 18.12 -13.72 19.06
CA GLN A 597 17.50 -12.58 18.39
C GLN A 597 16.05 -12.42 18.83
N LEU A 598 15.25 -13.50 18.77
CA LEU A 598 13.85 -13.47 19.17
C LEU A 598 13.67 -13.13 20.65
N ARG A 599 14.56 -13.59 21.53
CA ARG A 599 14.58 -13.21 22.95
C ARG A 599 14.77 -11.70 23.09
N GLY A 600 15.77 -11.13 22.42
CA GLY A 600 16.03 -9.68 22.44
C GLY A 600 14.87 -8.86 21.89
N GLU A 601 14.21 -9.34 20.83
CA GLU A 601 13.02 -8.72 20.27
C GLU A 601 11.82 -8.78 21.24
N VAL A 602 11.59 -9.91 21.91
CA VAL A 602 10.56 -10.03 22.95
C VAL A 602 10.84 -9.08 24.11
N ALA A 603 12.10 -8.98 24.56
CA ALA A 603 12.51 -8.10 25.66
C ALA A 603 12.18 -6.62 25.38
N THR A 604 12.38 -6.18 24.14
CA THR A 604 12.12 -4.80 23.69
C THR A 604 10.69 -4.57 23.20
N SER A 605 9.90 -5.64 23.08
CA SER A 605 8.51 -5.57 22.66
C SER A 605 7.58 -5.05 23.77
N PRO A 606 6.37 -4.58 23.42
CA PRO A 606 5.32 -4.27 24.39
C PRO A 606 4.96 -5.43 25.32
N ILE A 607 5.13 -6.68 24.86
CA ILE A 607 4.90 -7.88 25.68
C ILE A 607 5.99 -8.01 26.74
N GLY A 608 7.26 -7.84 26.38
CA GLY A 608 8.38 -7.85 27.32
C GLY A 608 8.25 -6.73 28.36
N ALA A 609 7.92 -5.52 27.92
CA ALA A 609 7.69 -4.38 28.80
C ALA A 609 6.56 -4.63 29.82
N ASP A 610 5.45 -5.25 29.41
CA ASP A 610 4.34 -5.60 30.31
C ASP A 610 4.75 -6.68 31.32
N ILE A 611 5.50 -7.71 30.89
CA ILE A 611 6.02 -8.76 31.79
C ILE A 611 6.93 -8.15 32.87
N ILE A 612 7.86 -7.28 32.46
CA ILE A 612 8.78 -6.59 33.38
C ILE A 612 7.99 -5.70 34.36
N ALA A 613 7.05 -4.89 33.85
CA ALA A 613 6.25 -3.99 34.67
C ALA A 613 5.40 -4.75 35.71
N ARG A 614 4.75 -5.85 35.32
CA ARG A 614 3.96 -6.70 36.25
C ARG A 614 4.82 -7.32 37.34
N THR A 615 6.05 -7.72 37.00
CA THR A 615 6.99 -8.32 37.97
C THR A 615 7.48 -7.29 38.99
N GLN A 616 7.78 -6.07 38.53
CA GLN A 616 8.19 -4.96 39.39
C GLN A 616 7.07 -4.50 40.33
N LEU A 617 5.82 -4.47 39.86
CA LEU A 617 4.65 -4.13 40.69
C LEU A 617 4.42 -5.11 41.86
N GLN A 618 4.98 -6.33 41.80
CA GLN A 618 4.96 -7.30 42.89
C GLN A 618 6.08 -7.09 43.92
N GLY A 619 6.88 -6.01 43.81
CA GLY A 619 7.96 -5.69 44.74
C GLY A 619 9.18 -6.60 44.63
N ARG A 620 9.36 -7.28 43.49
CA ARG A 620 10.46 -8.23 43.26
C ARG A 620 11.70 -7.55 42.67
N PRO A 621 12.92 -8.02 42.98
CA PRO A 621 14.16 -7.53 42.38
C PRO A 621 14.19 -7.63 40.85
N GLU A 622 15.05 -6.82 40.20
CA GLU A 622 15.23 -6.81 38.73
C GLU A 622 15.68 -8.17 38.17
N GLU A 623 16.50 -8.93 38.91
CA GLU A 623 16.89 -10.30 38.55
C GLU A 623 15.69 -11.25 38.42
N ASP A 624 14.60 -11.00 39.14
CA ASP A 624 13.37 -11.80 39.02
C ASP A 624 12.58 -11.42 37.76
N ALA A 625 12.68 -10.17 37.28
CA ALA A 625 12.03 -9.72 36.05
C ALA A 625 12.68 -10.37 34.81
N GLU A 626 14.01 -10.43 34.75
CA GLU A 626 14.73 -11.14 33.68
C GLU A 626 14.40 -12.65 33.70
N LYS A 627 14.36 -13.29 34.87
CA LYS A 627 13.93 -14.70 34.98
C LYS A 627 12.50 -14.93 34.50
N GLN A 628 11.57 -14.02 34.83
CA GLN A 628 10.19 -14.10 34.35
C GLN A 628 10.10 -13.90 32.83
N LEU A 629 10.89 -12.97 32.29
CA LEU A 629 10.99 -12.77 30.85
C LEU A 629 11.53 -14.02 30.15
N ASP A 630 12.55 -14.67 30.70
CA ASP A 630 13.10 -15.92 30.16
C ASP A 630 12.09 -17.07 30.21
N GLN A 631 11.34 -17.20 31.32
CA GLN A 631 10.28 -18.19 31.45
C GLN A 631 9.15 -17.95 30.45
N ALA A 632 8.73 -16.70 30.27
CA ALA A 632 7.72 -16.33 29.29
C ALA A 632 8.21 -16.58 27.86
N PHE A 633 9.47 -16.21 27.56
CA PHE A 633 10.08 -16.48 26.27
C PHE A 633 10.17 -17.98 25.98
N ALA A 634 10.56 -18.81 26.95
CA ALA A 634 10.56 -20.26 26.80
C ALA A 634 9.17 -20.84 26.52
N ALA A 635 8.10 -20.19 26.99
CA ALA A 635 6.72 -20.56 26.65
C ALA A 635 6.32 -20.10 25.23
N PHE A 636 6.78 -18.91 24.80
CA PHE A 636 6.52 -18.40 23.45
C PHE A 636 7.36 -19.09 22.36
N PHE A 637 8.55 -19.56 22.70
CA PHE A 637 9.48 -20.19 21.78
C PHE A 637 10.11 -21.42 22.45
N PRO A 638 9.35 -22.52 22.62
CA PRO A 638 9.86 -23.69 23.36
C PRO A 638 10.94 -24.43 22.59
N GLU A 639 11.92 -24.99 23.32
CA GLU A 639 12.90 -25.92 22.75
C GLU A 639 12.17 -27.18 22.26
N PRO A 640 12.33 -27.58 20.98
CA PRO A 640 11.71 -28.78 20.47
C PRO A 640 12.42 -30.03 21.01
N PRO A 641 11.75 -31.20 21.08
CA PRO A 641 12.40 -32.42 21.51
C PRO A 641 13.51 -32.84 20.52
N GLN A 642 14.46 -33.66 21.00
CA GLN A 642 15.61 -34.19 20.24
C GLN A 642 16.61 -33.14 19.74
N MET A 643 16.68 -31.96 20.39
CA MET A 643 17.65 -30.92 20.01
C MET A 643 19.11 -31.34 20.18
N GLU A 644 19.45 -32.17 21.16
CA GLU A 644 20.83 -32.67 21.31
C GLU A 644 21.27 -33.55 20.13
N GLU A 645 20.39 -34.44 19.65
CA GLU A 645 20.62 -35.28 18.48
C GLU A 645 20.75 -34.41 17.22
N TRP A 646 19.88 -33.40 17.08
CA TRP A 646 19.95 -32.43 15.99
C TRP A 646 21.25 -31.62 15.99
N ARG A 647 21.72 -31.18 17.16
CA ARG A 647 23.01 -30.48 17.29
C ARG A 647 24.18 -31.36 16.85
N ARG A 648 24.18 -32.65 17.22
CA ARG A 648 25.18 -33.63 16.74
C ARG A 648 25.10 -33.82 15.22
N PHE A 649 23.89 -34.00 14.68
CA PHE A 649 23.66 -34.10 13.23
C PHE A 649 24.17 -32.87 12.48
N LYS A 650 23.86 -31.64 12.95
CA LYS A 650 24.38 -30.40 12.35
C LYS A 650 25.90 -30.35 12.38
N ALA A 651 26.53 -30.70 13.51
CA ALA A 651 27.99 -30.72 13.63
C ALA A 651 28.63 -31.72 12.64
N GLU A 652 28.10 -32.93 12.52
CA GLU A 652 28.57 -33.93 11.56
C GLU A 652 28.37 -33.51 10.09
N ARG A 653 27.23 -32.89 9.78
CA ARG A 653 26.95 -32.37 8.43
C ARG A 653 27.89 -31.22 8.07
N SER A 654 28.14 -30.29 9.00
CA SER A 654 29.11 -29.19 8.79
C SER A 654 30.53 -29.72 8.56
N LYS A 655 30.97 -30.71 9.34
CA LYS A 655 32.28 -31.35 9.17
C LYS A 655 32.42 -31.99 7.77
N ARG A 656 31.39 -32.72 7.31
CA ARG A 656 31.38 -33.30 5.95
C ARG A 656 31.48 -32.23 4.86
N ILE A 657 30.75 -31.13 4.98
CA ILE A 657 30.80 -30.02 4.01
C ILE A 657 32.19 -29.37 3.97
N GLU A 658 32.84 -29.20 5.14
CA GLU A 658 34.20 -28.68 5.21
C GLU A 658 35.22 -29.63 4.57
N GLU A 659 35.10 -30.93 4.81
CA GLU A 659 35.93 -31.97 4.20
C GLU A 659 35.77 -31.99 2.67
N GLU A 660 34.53 -31.91 2.14
CA GLU A 660 34.27 -31.79 0.70
C GLU A 660 34.88 -30.52 0.10
N ARG A 661 34.76 -29.38 0.79
CA ARG A 661 35.34 -28.10 0.35
C ARG A 661 36.87 -28.14 0.37
N ALA A 662 37.48 -28.80 1.34
CA ALA A 662 38.92 -28.99 1.42
C ALA A 662 39.43 -29.92 0.30
N GLY A 663 38.74 -31.03 0.05
CA GLY A 663 39.06 -31.96 -1.04
C GLY A 663 38.94 -31.32 -2.44
N GLY A 664 37.85 -30.58 -2.69
CA GLY A 664 37.64 -29.89 -3.97
C GLY A 664 38.63 -28.73 -4.24
N ARG A 665 39.21 -28.11 -3.19
CA ARG A 665 40.30 -27.14 -3.34
C ARG A 665 41.64 -27.81 -3.68
N ALA A 666 41.87 -29.05 -3.24
CA ALA A 666 43.08 -29.79 -3.57
C ALA A 666 43.08 -30.23 -5.04
N GLU A 667 41.94 -30.69 -5.57
CA GLU A 667 41.79 -31.02 -7.00
C GLU A 667 41.90 -29.80 -7.92
N PHE A 668 41.36 -28.64 -7.51
CA PHE A 668 41.46 -27.39 -8.30
C PHE A 668 42.88 -26.80 -8.33
N LYS A 669 43.72 -27.10 -7.33
CA LYS A 669 45.15 -26.72 -7.34
C LYS A 669 46.03 -27.69 -8.14
N GLN A 670 45.53 -28.88 -8.48
CA GLN A 670 46.24 -29.89 -9.27
C GLN A 670 45.89 -29.83 -10.77
N ARG A 671 44.85 -29.10 -11.15
CA ARG A 671 44.53 -28.70 -12.54
C ARG A 671 45.05 -27.30 -12.79
#